data_AF-A0A328CWG9-F1
#
_entry.id   AF-A0A328CWG9-F1
#
_cell.length_a   1.000
_cell.length_b   1.000
_cell.length_c   1.000
_cell.angle_alpha   90.00
_cell.angle_beta   90.00
_cell.angle_gamma   90.00
#
_symmetry.space_group_name_H-M   'P 1'
#
loop_
_entity.id
_entity.type
_entity.pdbx_description
1 polymer ?
#
loop_
_entity_poly.entity_id
_entity_poly.type
_entity_poly.pdbx_seq_one_letter_code
_entity_poly.pdbx_strand_id
1 'polypeptide(L)'
;MAAEEENAEMASLFEGMVLFDPCEMVLEEAPNTDVVGRLGGGSTTTAQPAEPTVHVPAAPNHTPPLDENLFSDLTLTIPPSQSLELEDTKSPPDPSSLSLVSRQNSTRKKRRAGLRIGYGRDRYSASDSVTSTSAPFENSNITIGQADDKEKNQAEREEEEEEGDDVVEEEEDQNMISGCDSSSGNVSQCVRSSDAPYQMAKLGGGGEDVTPEQLSGSRSHDPVELRFEQLRILISSKIKMANETVASISSEMKESIRNRRKAARNVTQAHAEYKELEKKLDEACEAEDFEKADRISESLAFAENEKEHLADALRDAEAQYNAVDSKMQEALDSLIQVEEECAAMLQSFAVDAELNLKTAEGLSSKQMGEWSLSVEAIEVNKMELEIEAEIVYEAQKLLKDSIEQFVEDDNRERDFLCRKKEVFTEELKQLLALVKEKEDEIAENDSLIEKVDNRIACAMSSFKEAQTNIEENYQNLQSSLSELMLANESLLEKKKEIDNYVSQEESMKAKIRDVSSISAKEANMFKEIVGSRKILAQSVLKSKEDKLRLSVTEDELAMHIQTLKQQISTMRTSLQELSSSKSRIQQEVDSSKQRLLYIVKKVPELETEKKVAATARNFKEAARLSTEAKALSIEKDGIETKLEGAESELKKVEEDICRTVERLQETEAQVSSKERELGMARFQRLILVDRACRAERSAALEFCDHEEADVLLEEAEAAVSEARKLQQIYGFKEEEEFTNLPKHFVSAELVSKMQGKQLVELAGSIC
;
A
#
# COMPACT_ATOMS: atom_id res chain seq x y z
N MET A 1 9.73 76.65 -37.80
CA MET A 1 9.15 78.00 -37.58
C MET A 1 7.71 77.91 -38.00
N ALA A 2 6.80 78.21 -37.06
CA ALA A 2 5.46 78.83 -37.19
C ALA A 2 4.55 78.39 -38.37
N ALA A 3 3.26 78.14 -38.23
CA ALA A 3 2.31 78.34 -37.13
C ALA A 3 1.05 77.52 -37.45
N GLU A 4 0.19 77.48 -36.44
CA GLU A 4 -1.20 77.02 -36.37
C GLU A 4 -2.07 77.45 -37.57
N GLU A 5 -3.11 76.67 -37.88
CA GLU A 5 -4.49 77.14 -37.70
C GLU A 5 -5.53 76.01 -37.84
N GLU A 6 -6.55 76.12 -37.00
CA GLU A 6 -7.71 75.27 -36.78
C GLU A 6 -8.67 75.22 -37.99
N ASN A 7 -9.41 74.11 -38.16
CA ASN A 7 -10.86 74.17 -37.95
C ASN A 7 -11.57 72.80 -37.93
N ALA A 8 -12.66 72.84 -37.17
CA ALA A 8 -13.67 71.85 -36.84
C ALA A 8 -14.15 70.91 -37.96
N GLU A 9 -14.57 69.69 -37.59
CA GLU A 9 -16.00 69.35 -37.56
C GLU A 9 -16.27 67.96 -36.96
N MET A 10 -17.43 67.88 -36.31
CA MET A 10 -17.89 66.81 -35.43
C MET A 10 -18.39 65.57 -36.19
N ALA A 11 -18.29 64.44 -35.48
CA ALA A 11 -19.20 63.28 -35.52
C ALA A 11 -19.10 62.28 -36.69
N SER A 12 -18.44 61.16 -36.41
CA SER A 12 -18.93 59.83 -36.81
C SER A 12 -18.44 58.78 -35.80
N LEU A 13 -19.24 58.51 -34.76
CA LEU A 13 -18.94 57.56 -33.69
C LEU A 13 -19.65 56.21 -33.93
N PHE A 14 -19.61 55.71 -35.16
CA PHE A 14 -20.13 54.38 -35.53
C PHE A 14 -19.30 53.73 -36.64
N GLU A 15 -17.98 53.82 -36.52
CA GLU A 15 -17.04 53.13 -37.42
C GLU A 15 -16.37 51.99 -36.63
N GLY A 16 -16.96 50.79 -36.68
CA GLY A 16 -16.37 49.64 -35.99
C GLY A 16 -17.22 48.39 -35.75
N MET A 17 -18.39 48.22 -36.35
CA MET A 17 -19.12 46.95 -36.28
C MET A 17 -19.02 46.19 -37.61
N VAL A 18 -17.97 45.36 -37.71
CA VAL A 18 -17.81 44.37 -38.76
C VAL A 18 -18.81 43.25 -38.53
N LEU A 19 -19.76 43.12 -39.47
CA LEU A 19 -20.64 41.97 -39.65
C LEU A 19 -19.82 40.77 -40.16
N PHE A 20 -19.80 39.68 -39.38
CA PHE A 20 -19.44 38.37 -39.90
C PHE A 20 -20.72 37.67 -40.37
N ASP A 21 -20.84 37.49 -41.68
CA ASP A 21 -21.72 36.49 -42.30
C ASP A 21 -21.07 35.10 -42.13
N PRO A 22 -21.77 34.10 -41.58
CA PRO A 22 -21.39 32.70 -41.71
C PRO A 22 -22.42 31.98 -42.59
N CYS A 23 -22.04 31.65 -43.82
CA CYS A 23 -22.62 30.51 -44.54
C CYS A 23 -21.51 29.62 -45.07
N GLU A 24 -21.38 28.49 -44.37
CA GLU A 24 -21.15 27.14 -44.88
C GLU A 24 -20.51 27.00 -46.26
N MET A 25 -19.26 26.53 -46.28
CA MET A 25 -18.81 25.53 -47.26
C MET A 25 -17.64 24.74 -46.65
N VAL A 26 -17.73 23.40 -46.67
CA VAL A 26 -16.73 22.47 -47.24
C VAL A 26 -17.17 21.04 -46.90
N LEU A 27 -17.50 20.27 -47.93
CA LEU A 27 -16.97 18.92 -48.20
C LEU A 27 -17.50 18.46 -49.57
N GLU A 28 -16.64 18.45 -50.58
CA GLU A 28 -16.24 17.19 -51.22
C GLU A 28 -15.22 17.37 -52.37
N GLU A 29 -14.25 16.46 -52.34
CA GLU A 29 -13.56 15.75 -53.42
C GLU A 29 -12.63 16.43 -54.45
N ALA A 30 -11.45 15.79 -54.56
CA ALA A 30 -10.41 15.95 -55.57
C ALA A 30 -10.74 15.20 -56.88
N PRO A 31 -10.01 15.48 -57.99
CA PRO A 31 -9.48 14.36 -58.77
C PRO A 31 -8.13 14.57 -59.50
N ASN A 32 -7.32 13.49 -59.49
CA ASN A 32 -6.55 12.79 -60.57
C ASN A 32 -5.68 13.60 -61.56
N THR A 33 -4.43 13.24 -61.89
CA THR A 33 -3.85 12.00 -62.51
C THR A 33 -2.29 12.22 -62.55
N ASP A 34 -1.34 11.28 -62.67
CA ASP A 34 -1.30 10.01 -63.40
C ASP A 34 -0.02 9.16 -63.08
N VAL A 35 -0.03 7.91 -63.55
CA VAL A 35 1.10 6.98 -63.90
C VAL A 35 1.44 5.77 -62.96
N VAL A 36 0.83 4.64 -63.35
CA VAL A 36 1.34 3.24 -63.50
C VAL A 36 1.34 2.25 -62.33
N GLY A 37 0.57 1.15 -62.50
CA GLY A 37 0.99 -0.19 -62.05
C GLY A 37 -0.06 -1.25 -61.64
N ARG A 38 -0.70 -1.92 -62.63
CA ARG A 38 -1.08 -3.36 -62.70
C ARG A 38 -1.89 -4.11 -61.58
N LEU A 39 -2.97 -4.78 -62.08
CA LEU A 39 -3.59 -6.10 -61.76
C LEU A 39 -4.30 -6.26 -60.38
N GLY A 40 -5.52 -6.80 -60.22
CA GLY A 40 -6.53 -7.41 -61.09
C GLY A 40 -7.59 -8.20 -60.25
N GLY A 41 -8.79 -8.43 -60.81
CA GLY A 41 -9.81 -9.43 -60.40
C GLY A 41 -10.80 -9.01 -59.29
N GLY A 42 -12.11 -8.82 -59.56
CA GLY A 42 -13.19 -9.84 -59.70
C GLY A 42 -14.02 -9.88 -58.39
N SER A 43 -15.35 -9.91 -58.29
CA SER A 43 -16.41 -10.54 -59.10
C SER A 43 -17.80 -10.11 -58.58
N THR A 44 -18.78 -9.90 -59.51
CA THR A 44 -20.22 -10.34 -59.56
C THR A 44 -21.09 -10.36 -58.27
N THR A 45 -22.36 -9.91 -58.20
CA THR A 45 -23.60 -10.39 -58.91
C THR A 45 -24.81 -9.52 -58.44
N THR A 46 -25.61 -8.80 -59.26
CA THR A 46 -26.93 -9.14 -59.91
C THR A 46 -27.96 -9.87 -59.01
N ALA A 47 -29.30 -9.69 -58.97
CA ALA A 47 -30.38 -8.99 -59.71
C ALA A 47 -31.66 -9.02 -58.78
N GLN A 48 -32.53 -8.00 -58.62
CA GLN A 48 -33.68 -7.54 -59.46
C GLN A 48 -34.97 -8.45 -59.40
N PRO A 49 -36.17 -8.06 -59.92
CA PRO A 49 -37.32 -7.32 -59.32
C PRO A 49 -38.72 -8.01 -59.51
N ALA A 50 -39.85 -7.35 -59.14
CA ALA A 50 -41.07 -7.19 -59.98
C ALA A 50 -42.29 -6.53 -59.25
N GLU A 51 -43.05 -5.72 -60.01
CA GLU A 51 -44.20 -4.82 -59.71
C GLU A 51 -45.60 -5.49 -60.01
N PRO A 52 -46.69 -4.80 -60.49
CA PRO A 52 -47.58 -3.70 -60.01
C PRO A 52 -49.10 -4.10 -60.03
N THR A 53 -50.15 -3.35 -59.69
CA THR A 53 -50.82 -2.17 -60.35
C THR A 53 -52.20 -1.97 -59.62
N VAL A 54 -52.83 -0.79 -59.43
CA VAL A 54 -53.86 -0.14 -60.30
C VAL A 54 -54.40 1.22 -59.70
N HIS A 55 -54.43 2.28 -60.55
CA HIS A 55 -55.26 3.52 -60.71
C HIS A 55 -55.40 4.71 -59.67
N VAL A 56 -54.61 5.81 -59.82
CA VAL A 56 -54.82 7.15 -60.49
C VAL A 56 -56.21 7.87 -60.44
N PRO A 57 -56.40 9.23 -60.50
CA PRO A 57 -55.63 10.46 -60.07
C PRO A 57 -56.47 11.60 -59.37
N ALA A 58 -55.82 12.63 -58.79
CA ALA A 58 -56.06 14.10 -59.00
C ALA A 58 -55.37 15.01 -57.95
N ALA A 59 -54.75 16.11 -58.41
CA ALA A 59 -54.13 17.23 -57.66
C ALA A 59 -55.19 18.30 -57.24
N PRO A 60 -54.91 19.54 -56.73
CA PRO A 60 -53.64 20.25 -56.46
C PRO A 60 -53.56 21.17 -55.18
N ASN A 61 -52.36 21.75 -55.02
CA ASN A 61 -51.80 22.90 -54.26
C ASN A 61 -52.63 23.94 -53.42
N HIS A 62 -51.85 24.54 -52.49
CA HIS A 62 -51.82 25.92 -51.95
C HIS A 62 -52.48 26.23 -50.57
N THR A 63 -51.66 26.88 -49.72
CA THR A 63 -51.85 27.69 -48.46
C THR A 63 -53.24 28.32 -48.24
N PRO A 64 -53.71 28.65 -46.99
CA PRO A 64 -53.25 29.82 -46.17
C PRO A 64 -53.55 29.71 -44.62
N PRO A 65 -53.84 30.77 -43.82
CA PRO A 65 -53.05 31.20 -42.65
C PRO A 65 -53.80 31.21 -41.29
N LEU A 66 -53.12 31.73 -40.25
CA LEU A 66 -53.56 31.96 -38.87
C LEU A 66 -54.73 32.96 -38.76
N ASP A 67 -55.68 32.67 -37.87
CA ASP A 67 -56.87 33.45 -37.55
C ASP A 67 -56.76 34.02 -36.13
N GLU A 68 -56.89 35.35 -36.03
CA GLU A 68 -57.02 36.12 -34.80
C GLU A 68 -58.50 36.14 -34.40
N ASN A 69 -58.86 35.78 -33.17
CA ASN A 69 -60.02 36.30 -32.42
C ASN A 69 -60.20 35.54 -31.09
N LEU A 70 -59.66 36.09 -29.98
CA LEU A 70 -59.97 35.60 -28.63
C LEU A 70 -60.21 36.76 -27.64
N PHE A 71 -61.02 37.75 -28.03
CA PHE A 71 -61.65 38.66 -27.09
C PHE A 71 -63.14 38.82 -27.43
N SER A 72 -63.94 37.97 -26.79
CA SER A 72 -65.39 38.06 -26.60
C SER A 72 -65.64 37.17 -25.38
N ASP A 73 -66.29 37.52 -24.29
CA ASP A 73 -67.37 38.46 -24.07
C ASP A 73 -67.54 38.56 -22.53
N LEU A 74 -67.76 39.76 -21.98
CA LEU A 74 -68.00 39.96 -20.55
C LEU A 74 -69.33 40.69 -20.37
N THR A 75 -70.42 39.97 -20.11
CA THR A 75 -71.60 40.55 -19.44
C THR A 75 -72.33 39.56 -18.55
N LEU A 76 -72.64 40.05 -17.34
CA LEU A 76 -73.34 39.41 -16.23
C LEU A 76 -74.83 39.17 -16.52
N THR A 77 -75.37 38.03 -16.08
CA THR A 77 -76.72 37.93 -15.47
C THR A 77 -76.88 36.63 -14.66
N ILE A 78 -77.54 36.75 -13.51
CA ILE A 78 -77.95 35.73 -12.49
C ILE A 78 -79.49 35.80 -12.44
N PRO A 79 -80.34 34.84 -11.96
CA PRO A 79 -80.28 33.37 -11.66
C PRO A 79 -81.55 32.64 -12.27
N PRO A 80 -82.20 31.57 -11.69
CA PRO A 80 -81.82 30.41 -10.85
C PRO A 80 -82.33 29.03 -11.39
N SER A 81 -81.97 27.95 -10.67
CA SER A 81 -82.79 26.74 -10.40
C SER A 81 -82.75 25.51 -11.32
N GLN A 82 -82.50 24.36 -10.64
CA GLN A 82 -83.04 23.00 -10.81
C GLN A 82 -82.23 21.89 -11.49
N SER A 83 -81.88 20.92 -10.62
CA SER A 83 -81.86 19.44 -10.75
C SER A 83 -80.96 18.79 -11.81
N LEU A 84 -79.91 18.06 -11.45
CA LEU A 84 -79.83 16.75 -10.75
C LEU A 84 -80.48 15.58 -11.50
N GLU A 85 -79.64 14.64 -11.93
CA GLU A 85 -79.75 13.15 -11.87
C GLU A 85 -78.64 12.58 -12.80
N LEU A 86 -77.85 11.52 -12.53
CA LEU A 86 -77.95 10.29 -11.72
C LEU A 86 -76.50 9.84 -11.36
N GLU A 87 -76.20 9.50 -10.10
CA GLU A 87 -76.14 8.14 -9.48
C GLU A 87 -74.88 7.31 -9.84
N ASP A 88 -74.27 6.48 -8.97
CA ASP A 88 -74.77 5.87 -7.73
C ASP A 88 -73.66 5.36 -6.77
N THR A 89 -74.05 5.27 -5.50
CA THR A 89 -73.70 4.35 -4.39
C THR A 89 -72.26 3.93 -4.00
N LYS A 90 -71.88 4.25 -2.74
CA LYS A 90 -71.98 3.32 -1.58
C LYS A 90 -71.66 3.99 -0.22
N SER A 91 -72.50 3.73 0.78
CA SER A 91 -72.37 4.04 2.23
C SER A 91 -72.59 2.72 3.03
N PRO A 92 -72.81 2.63 4.37
CA PRO A 92 -72.62 3.51 5.56
C PRO A 92 -72.06 2.67 6.79
N PRO A 93 -72.37 2.87 8.11
CA PRO A 93 -72.71 4.03 8.98
C PRO A 93 -71.91 4.15 10.33
N ASP A 94 -72.14 5.28 11.04
CA ASP A 94 -71.98 5.67 12.48
C ASP A 94 -72.42 4.62 13.56
N PRO A 95 -72.37 4.80 14.93
CA PRO A 95 -72.41 6.04 15.76
C PRO A 95 -71.74 6.07 17.18
N SER A 96 -71.92 7.21 17.89
CA SER A 96 -71.96 7.42 19.38
C SER A 96 -70.62 7.77 20.07
N SER A 97 -70.47 8.68 21.05
CA SER A 97 -71.37 9.51 21.88
C SER A 97 -70.54 10.46 22.79
N LEU A 98 -71.05 11.70 23.02
CA LEU A 98 -71.17 12.47 24.30
C LEU A 98 -69.96 12.49 25.29
N SER A 99 -69.46 13.61 25.84
CA SER A 99 -70.09 14.66 26.68
C SER A 99 -69.06 15.80 26.96
N LEU A 100 -69.35 17.11 26.84
CA LEU A 100 -69.90 18.03 27.89
C LEU A 100 -69.03 18.05 29.18
N VAL A 101 -68.54 19.13 29.83
CA VAL A 101 -68.92 20.55 30.10
C VAL A 101 -67.74 21.16 30.91
N SER A 102 -67.31 22.42 30.81
CA SER A 102 -67.83 23.58 31.60
C SER A 102 -66.93 24.81 31.35
N ARG A 103 -67.39 25.87 30.66
CA ARG A 103 -68.01 27.13 31.18
C ARG A 103 -67.05 28.02 32.01
N GLN A 104 -66.65 29.19 31.47
CA GLN A 104 -67.28 30.55 31.64
C GLN A 104 -66.47 31.39 32.67
N ASN A 105 -66.19 32.70 32.56
CA ASN A 105 -66.66 33.82 31.74
C ASN A 105 -65.64 35.00 31.80
N SER A 106 -65.56 35.78 30.70
CA SER A 106 -65.66 37.26 30.60
C SER A 106 -65.01 38.15 31.69
N THR A 107 -64.18 39.15 31.37
CA THR A 107 -64.64 40.48 30.90
C THR A 107 -63.50 41.43 30.49
N ARG A 108 -63.68 42.08 29.32
CA ARG A 108 -63.40 43.48 28.92
C ARG A 108 -62.09 44.24 29.30
N LYS A 109 -61.52 44.80 28.21
CA LYS A 109 -61.11 46.20 27.92
C LYS A 109 -59.67 46.69 28.25
N LYS A 110 -58.99 47.04 27.15
CA LYS A 110 -58.31 48.31 26.80
C LYS A 110 -56.99 48.72 27.48
N ARG A 111 -55.97 48.79 26.59
CA ARG A 111 -55.02 49.89 26.29
C ARG A 111 -53.77 50.11 27.16
N ARG A 112 -52.65 50.19 26.41
CA ARG A 112 -51.43 51.06 26.55
C ARG A 112 -50.57 50.77 27.79
N ALA A 113 -49.25 50.96 27.82
CA ALA A 113 -48.18 51.40 26.93
C ALA A 113 -46.89 50.73 27.51
N GLY A 114 -45.80 50.48 26.79
CA GLY A 114 -44.83 51.48 26.37
C GLY A 114 -43.53 51.37 27.20
N LEU A 115 -42.41 51.26 26.46
CA LEU A 115 -41.00 51.50 26.80
C LEU A 115 -40.27 50.48 27.73
N ARG A 116 -39.19 49.80 27.29
CA ARG A 116 -37.77 50.25 27.05
C ARG A 116 -37.13 50.72 28.38
N ILE A 117 -35.95 50.32 28.88
CA ILE A 117 -34.60 49.84 28.43
C ILE A 117 -33.96 49.28 29.73
N GLY A 118 -33.12 48.23 29.82
CA GLY A 118 -31.79 47.95 29.25
C GLY A 118 -30.79 47.69 30.38
N TYR A 119 -29.59 47.16 30.08
CA TYR A 119 -28.42 47.23 30.97
C TYR A 119 -27.14 47.42 30.17
N GLY A 120 -26.46 48.52 30.44
CA GLY A 120 -25.01 48.70 30.27
C GLY A 120 -24.52 49.45 31.51
N ARG A 121 -23.50 48.93 32.19
CA ARG A 121 -22.93 49.57 33.38
C ARG A 121 -21.45 49.26 33.49
N ASP A 122 -20.66 50.32 33.63
CA ASP A 122 -19.38 50.44 34.33
C ASP A 122 -19.06 51.96 34.39
N ARG A 123 -18.37 52.56 35.35
CA ARG A 123 -18.29 52.45 36.82
C ARG A 123 -18.00 53.88 37.38
N TYR A 124 -18.11 54.00 38.70
CA TYR A 124 -17.46 54.94 39.64
C TYR A 124 -18.12 56.29 40.02
N SER A 125 -18.70 56.24 41.23
CA SER A 125 -18.52 57.12 42.42
C SER A 125 -18.82 58.63 42.38
N ALA A 126 -20.00 58.95 42.93
CA ALA A 126 -20.28 59.85 44.07
C ALA A 126 -19.55 61.20 44.20
N SER A 127 -20.31 62.31 44.16
CA SER A 127 -20.87 62.96 45.36
C SER A 127 -21.68 64.21 44.98
N ASP A 128 -22.78 64.42 45.73
CA ASP A 128 -23.45 65.66 46.18
C ASP A 128 -23.33 66.96 45.38
N SER A 129 -24.29 67.89 45.37
CA SER A 129 -25.73 68.00 45.59
C SER A 129 -26.04 69.51 45.45
N VAL A 130 -27.31 69.87 45.25
CA VAL A 130 -27.91 71.21 45.48
C VAL A 130 -27.89 72.24 44.33
N THR A 131 -28.98 72.18 43.56
CA THR A 131 -29.97 73.25 43.26
C THR A 131 -29.55 74.70 42.94
N SER A 132 -30.05 75.12 41.76
CA SER A 132 -31.00 76.25 41.57
C SER A 132 -30.51 77.63 41.11
N THR A 133 -31.02 77.97 39.91
CA THR A 133 -31.63 79.25 39.47
C THR A 133 -30.81 80.28 38.67
N SER A 134 -31.41 80.59 37.50
CA SER A 134 -31.50 81.88 36.78
C SER A 134 -30.21 82.53 36.24
N ALA A 135 -30.01 82.38 34.91
CA ALA A 135 -30.02 83.38 33.82
C ALA A 135 -29.40 84.79 34.08
N PRO A 136 -29.04 85.61 33.07
CA PRO A 136 -29.38 85.50 31.63
C PRO A 136 -28.30 86.04 30.63
N PHE A 137 -28.70 86.05 29.36
CA PHE A 137 -28.31 86.95 28.25
C PHE A 137 -27.09 86.65 27.35
N GLU A 138 -27.44 86.60 26.05
CA GLU A 138 -26.77 87.24 24.90
C GLU A 138 -25.34 86.80 24.53
N ASN A 139 -24.95 86.71 23.26
CA ASN A 139 -25.58 86.70 21.95
C ASN A 139 -24.43 86.39 20.98
N SER A 140 -24.75 85.82 19.81
CA SER A 140 -24.00 85.91 18.54
C SER A 140 -22.54 85.46 18.50
N ASN A 141 -22.23 84.35 17.82
CA ASN A 141 -21.97 84.25 16.37
C ASN A 141 -20.75 85.06 15.90
N ILE A 142 -19.85 84.35 15.21
CA ILE A 142 -19.22 84.65 13.89
C ILE A 142 -17.87 83.91 13.86
N THR A 143 -17.65 82.86 13.04
CA THR A 143 -17.67 82.77 11.56
C THR A 143 -16.26 82.97 10.98
N ILE A 144 -15.76 81.88 10.37
CA ILE A 144 -15.08 81.76 9.07
C ILE A 144 -13.73 82.47 8.83
N GLY A 145 -12.82 81.69 8.23
CA GLY A 145 -11.75 82.13 7.32
C GLY A 145 -10.57 81.15 7.39
N GLN A 146 -10.39 80.17 6.48
CA GLN A 146 -9.79 80.29 5.14
C GLN A 146 -8.51 81.15 5.15
N ALA A 147 -7.37 80.78 4.57
CA ALA A 147 -7.00 79.67 3.70
C ALA A 147 -5.46 79.65 3.56
N ASP A 148 -4.97 78.74 2.72
CA ASP A 148 -3.86 78.92 1.79
C ASP A 148 -2.41 78.58 2.19
N ASP A 149 -2.02 77.43 1.61
CA ASP A 149 -1.03 77.29 0.53
C ASP A 149 0.48 77.10 0.82
N LYS A 150 0.94 76.01 0.19
CA LYS A 150 2.15 75.82 -0.61
C LYS A 150 3.51 75.87 0.10
N GLU A 151 4.24 74.76 0.18
CA GLU A 151 4.93 73.95 -0.86
C GLU A 151 6.44 74.27 -0.91
N LYS A 152 7.21 73.17 -0.89
CA LYS A 152 8.52 72.91 -1.51
C LYS A 152 9.84 73.16 -0.77
N ASN A 153 10.53 72.01 -0.62
CA ASN A 153 11.93 71.71 -1.03
C ASN A 153 13.07 72.31 -0.18
N GLN A 154 14.25 71.70 0.02
CA GLN A 154 14.93 70.48 -0.47
C GLN A 154 16.23 70.31 0.35
N ALA A 155 16.79 69.07 0.34
CA ALA A 155 18.23 68.75 0.26
C ALA A 155 19.17 69.14 1.45
N GLU A 156 20.26 68.45 1.82
CA GLU A 156 21.07 67.34 1.26
C GLU A 156 22.20 66.97 2.26
N ARG A 157 22.82 65.79 2.06
CA ARG A 157 24.26 65.40 2.31
C ARG A 157 24.79 65.35 3.77
N GLU A 158 25.76 64.52 4.18
CA GLU A 158 26.65 63.49 3.61
C GLU A 158 27.39 62.78 4.78
N GLU A 159 27.85 61.52 4.56
CA GLU A 159 29.16 60.87 4.92
C GLU A 159 29.80 61.10 6.33
N GLU A 160 30.55 60.21 7.00
CA GLU A 160 31.40 59.06 6.64
C GLU A 160 31.87 58.32 7.94
N GLU A 161 32.60 57.24 7.71
CA GLU A 161 33.30 56.20 8.52
C GLU A 161 34.07 56.59 9.82
N GLU A 162 34.27 55.64 10.75
CA GLU A 162 35.59 55.00 11.06
C GLU A 162 35.57 53.99 12.25
N GLU A 163 36.58 53.10 12.22
CA GLU A 163 36.85 51.90 13.03
C GLU A 163 37.47 52.13 14.43
N GLY A 164 37.45 51.06 15.25
CA GLY A 164 38.59 50.63 16.09
C GLY A 164 38.60 51.05 17.56
N ASP A 165 38.59 50.09 18.50
CA ASP A 165 39.82 49.54 19.12
C ASP A 165 39.51 48.57 20.28
N ASP A 166 40.41 47.61 20.47
CA ASP A 166 40.48 46.56 21.49
C ASP A 166 40.71 47.10 22.93
N VAL A 167 40.48 46.25 23.95
CA VAL A 167 41.39 45.95 25.08
C VAL A 167 40.73 44.99 26.08
N VAL A 168 41.58 44.09 26.57
CA VAL A 168 41.38 42.79 27.27
C VAL A 168 41.45 42.94 28.81
N GLU A 169 41.14 41.83 29.49
CA GLU A 169 41.56 41.38 30.84
C GLU A 169 40.64 41.74 32.01
N GLU A 170 40.49 40.96 33.08
CA GLU A 170 40.51 39.52 33.45
C GLU A 170 40.23 39.52 34.98
N GLU A 171 40.08 38.33 35.59
CA GLU A 171 40.07 38.04 37.04
C GLU A 171 38.83 38.43 37.88
N GLU A 172 38.48 37.77 38.99
CA GLU A 172 38.48 36.38 39.47
C GLU A 172 37.75 36.43 40.84
N ASP A 173 37.34 35.26 41.34
CA ASP A 173 37.12 34.89 42.75
C ASP A 173 35.83 35.18 43.57
N GLN A 174 35.08 34.10 43.77
CA GLN A 174 34.89 33.33 45.04
C GLN A 174 34.61 34.03 46.39
N ASN A 175 33.46 33.71 47.01
CA ASN A 175 33.29 33.24 48.41
C ASN A 175 31.79 32.95 48.69
N MET A 176 31.36 31.72 49.03
CA MET A 176 31.36 31.03 50.35
C MET A 176 30.13 31.28 51.27
N ILE A 177 29.45 30.16 51.55
CA ILE A 177 29.06 29.62 52.89
C ILE A 177 27.63 29.76 53.45
N SER A 178 27.18 28.59 53.93
CA SER A 178 26.21 28.23 55.00
C SER A 178 24.71 28.33 54.68
N GLY A 179 23.86 27.32 54.91
CA GLY A 179 23.99 26.06 55.64
C GLY A 179 22.91 25.97 56.74
N CYS A 180 22.07 24.92 56.73
CA CYS A 180 21.75 24.04 57.87
C CYS A 180 20.54 23.12 57.62
N ASP A 181 20.73 21.86 57.98
CA ASP A 181 19.78 20.74 58.05
C ASP A 181 18.84 20.82 59.26
N SER A 182 17.68 20.13 59.20
CA SER A 182 17.41 18.94 60.04
C SER A 182 15.97 18.39 59.91
N SER A 183 15.90 17.13 59.45
CA SER A 183 15.11 15.98 59.94
C SER A 183 13.62 16.08 60.34
N SER A 184 12.79 15.16 59.83
CA SER A 184 12.15 14.09 60.64
C SER A 184 11.37 13.10 59.75
N GLY A 185 11.50 11.80 60.03
CA GLY A 185 10.84 10.71 59.30
C GLY A 185 9.47 10.29 59.84
N ASN A 186 8.81 9.38 59.12
CA ASN A 186 7.92 8.35 59.67
C ASN A 186 7.64 7.20 58.67
N VAL A 187 7.42 6.01 59.24
CA VAL A 187 7.27 4.68 58.64
C VAL A 187 5.79 4.24 58.68
N SER A 188 5.26 3.54 57.65
CA SER A 188 4.43 2.30 57.77
C SER A 188 3.73 1.81 56.48
N GLN A 189 4.18 0.64 56.00
CA GLN A 189 3.47 -0.63 55.67
C GLN A 189 2.14 -0.70 54.85
N CYS A 190 2.26 -1.28 53.63
CA CYS A 190 1.51 -2.37 52.94
C CYS A 190 -0.04 -2.47 52.93
N VAL A 191 -0.67 -2.55 51.73
CA VAL A 191 -1.36 -3.75 51.11
C VAL A 191 -2.14 -3.37 49.82
N ARG A 192 -1.82 -4.09 48.72
CA ARG A 192 -2.57 -4.51 47.49
C ARG A 192 -3.76 -3.71 46.90
N SER A 193 -3.67 -3.33 45.61
CA SER A 193 -4.33 -3.95 44.42
C SER A 193 -4.72 -2.96 43.32
N SER A 194 -4.30 -3.31 42.08
CA SER A 194 -4.83 -3.03 40.73
C SER A 194 -5.03 -1.62 40.16
N ASP A 195 -4.62 -1.56 38.88
CA ASP A 195 -5.06 -0.74 37.74
C ASP A 195 -4.36 0.61 37.44
N ALA A 196 -3.90 0.69 36.19
CA ALA A 196 -3.36 1.82 35.42
C ALA A 196 -4.32 3.04 35.44
N PRO A 197 -4.00 4.26 34.93
CA PRO A 197 -2.97 4.63 33.92
C PRO A 197 -2.23 5.96 34.18
N TYR A 198 -1.12 6.27 33.48
CA TYR A 198 -0.63 7.66 33.40
C TYR A 198 0.05 8.01 32.07
N GLN A 199 -0.42 9.13 31.50
CA GLN A 199 0.26 9.93 30.48
C GLN A 199 1.31 10.87 31.13
N MET A 200 2.28 11.27 30.29
CA MET A 200 2.98 12.55 30.24
C MET A 200 3.76 12.99 31.49
N ALA A 201 5.09 13.05 31.43
CA ALA A 201 5.87 14.10 30.74
C ALA A 201 7.34 14.14 31.21
N LYS A 202 8.21 14.52 30.25
CA LYS A 202 9.39 15.40 30.42
C LYS A 202 10.68 14.82 31.01
N LEU A 203 11.57 14.41 30.11
CA LEU A 203 13.02 14.60 30.24
C LEU A 203 13.49 15.44 29.04
N GLY A 204 14.01 16.64 29.31
CA GLY A 204 15.10 17.19 28.50
C GLY A 204 16.40 16.49 28.90
N GLY A 205 17.48 16.50 28.15
CA GLY A 205 17.87 17.31 27.00
C GLY A 205 19.41 17.37 27.00
N GLY A 206 20.01 17.36 25.80
CA GLY A 206 21.45 17.44 25.49
C GLY A 206 21.70 16.58 24.25
N GLY A 207 21.79 17.09 23.01
CA GLY A 207 22.73 18.11 22.48
C GLY A 207 23.97 17.33 21.99
N GLU A 208 24.36 17.28 20.71
CA GLU A 208 24.67 18.30 19.69
C GLU A 208 24.31 17.76 18.29
N ASP A 209 23.56 18.45 17.41
CA ASP A 209 23.90 19.56 16.51
C ASP A 209 24.86 19.22 15.34
N VAL A 210 24.28 18.93 14.17
CA VAL A 210 24.84 19.23 12.84
C VAL A 210 23.70 19.74 11.98
N THR A 211 23.86 20.96 11.48
CA THR A 211 22.95 21.75 10.66
C THR A 211 22.64 21.12 9.29
N PRO A 212 21.41 21.28 8.78
CA PRO A 212 21.15 21.30 7.35
C PRO A 212 20.65 22.69 6.95
N GLU A 213 21.58 23.52 6.48
CA GLU A 213 21.24 24.70 5.71
C GLU A 213 21.15 24.30 4.22
N GLN A 214 20.15 24.88 3.55
CA GLN A 214 19.83 24.77 2.12
C GLN A 214 18.94 23.60 1.66
N LEU A 215 17.62 23.83 1.71
CA LEU A 215 16.74 23.67 0.55
C LEU A 215 15.72 24.81 0.55
N SER A 216 16.15 25.96 0.02
CA SER A 216 15.27 27.05 -0.35
C SER A 216 14.47 26.65 -1.59
N GLY A 217 13.20 26.32 -1.39
CA GLY A 217 12.23 26.12 -2.44
C GLY A 217 10.84 26.10 -1.82
N SER A 218 10.21 27.26 -1.74
CA SER A 218 8.81 27.41 -1.31
C SER A 218 7.90 26.53 -2.17
N ARG A 219 7.59 25.33 -1.67
CA ARG A 219 6.45 24.53 -2.10
C ARG A 219 5.49 24.49 -0.92
N SER A 220 4.34 25.15 -1.09
CA SER A 220 3.16 24.89 -0.27
C SER A 220 2.72 23.45 -0.53
N HIS A 221 3.36 22.48 0.13
CA HIS A 221 3.01 21.08 -0.03
C HIS A 221 1.63 20.85 0.56
N ASP A 222 0.78 20.20 -0.22
CA ASP A 222 -0.53 19.71 0.20
C ASP A 222 -0.35 18.74 1.39
N PRO A 223 -1.17 18.83 2.45
CA PRO A 223 -1.15 17.89 3.57
C PRO A 223 -1.12 16.41 3.16
N VAL A 224 -1.73 16.03 2.02
CA VAL A 224 -1.73 14.64 1.52
C VAL A 224 -0.39 14.25 0.90
N GLU A 225 0.24 15.15 0.13
CA GLU A 225 1.57 14.93 -0.44
C GLU A 225 2.64 14.79 0.66
N LEU A 226 2.57 15.63 1.70
CA LEU A 226 3.47 15.54 2.86
C LEU A 226 3.33 14.21 3.59
N ARG A 227 2.10 13.73 3.80
CA ARG A 227 1.86 12.42 4.43
C ARG A 227 2.39 11.27 3.58
N PHE A 228 2.23 11.34 2.26
CA PHE A 228 2.79 10.34 1.36
C PHE A 228 4.32 10.32 1.39
N GLU A 229 4.96 11.50 1.39
CA GLU A 229 6.42 11.60 1.48
C GLU A 229 6.95 11.06 2.82
N GLN A 230 6.27 11.39 3.93
CA GLN A 230 6.58 10.82 5.25
C GLN A 230 6.46 9.29 5.25
N LEU A 231 5.44 8.74 4.57
CA LEU A 231 5.27 7.30 4.41
C LEU A 231 6.42 6.68 3.61
N ARG A 232 6.85 7.30 2.50
CA ARG A 232 7.99 6.83 1.71
C ARG A 232 9.30 6.85 2.50
N ILE A 233 9.53 7.87 3.31
CA ILE A 233 10.69 7.95 4.21
C ILE A 233 10.65 6.80 5.22
N LEU A 234 9.49 6.55 5.85
CA LEU A 234 9.31 5.46 6.79
C LEU A 234 9.56 4.09 6.14
N ILE A 235 9.01 3.85 4.95
CA ILE A 235 9.22 2.61 4.18
C ILE A 235 10.69 2.43 3.81
N SER A 236 11.32 3.49 3.30
CA SER A 236 12.73 3.47 2.92
C SER A 236 13.62 3.15 4.13
N SER A 237 13.31 3.72 5.29
CA SER A 237 13.99 3.41 6.56
C SER A 237 13.82 1.95 6.97
N LYS A 238 12.58 1.42 6.95
CA LYS A 238 12.30 0.00 7.28
C LYS A 238 13.05 -0.97 6.38
N ILE A 239 13.00 -0.75 5.06
CA ILE A 239 13.69 -1.60 4.07
C ILE A 239 15.21 -1.51 4.26
N LYS A 240 15.74 -0.32 4.52
CA LYS A 240 17.17 -0.13 4.78
C LYS A 240 17.62 -0.93 6.00
N MET A 241 16.91 -0.85 7.13
CA MET A 241 17.20 -1.62 8.33
C MET A 241 17.17 -3.14 8.09
N ALA A 242 16.18 -3.62 7.32
CA ALA A 242 16.09 -5.04 6.95
C ALA A 242 17.27 -5.48 6.08
N ASN A 243 17.64 -4.67 5.08
CA ASN A 243 18.79 -4.93 4.21
C ASN A 243 20.12 -4.90 4.97
N GLU A 244 20.30 -3.98 5.93
CA GLU A 244 21.49 -3.92 6.79
C GLU A 244 21.61 -5.17 7.67
N THR A 245 20.47 -5.66 8.20
CA THR A 245 20.42 -6.92 8.97
C THR A 245 20.84 -8.11 8.12
N VAL A 246 20.28 -8.23 6.92
CA VAL A 246 20.66 -9.27 5.94
C VAL A 246 22.13 -9.17 5.55
N ALA A 247 22.66 -7.96 5.33
CA ALA A 247 24.06 -7.77 4.96
C ALA A 247 25.02 -8.18 6.10
N SER A 248 24.67 -7.86 7.35
CA SER A 248 25.41 -8.28 8.54
C SER A 248 25.48 -9.81 8.65
N ILE A 249 24.32 -10.48 8.54
CA ILE A 249 24.24 -11.95 8.62
C ILE A 249 24.92 -12.61 7.42
N SER A 250 24.86 -12.01 6.23
CA SER A 250 25.60 -12.46 5.04
C SER A 250 27.11 -12.42 5.26
N SER A 251 27.63 -11.38 5.91
CA SER A 251 29.04 -11.32 6.30
C SER A 251 29.41 -12.40 7.32
N GLU A 252 28.58 -12.60 8.36
CA GLU A 252 28.76 -13.65 9.37
C GLU A 252 28.75 -15.05 8.70
N MET A 253 27.87 -15.26 7.72
CA MET A 253 27.75 -16.52 6.96
C MET A 253 29.02 -16.80 6.17
N LYS A 254 29.55 -15.80 5.45
CA LYS A 254 30.81 -15.94 4.70
C LYS A 254 31.99 -16.26 5.63
N GLU A 255 32.08 -15.60 6.78
CA GLU A 255 33.11 -15.91 7.78
C GLU A 255 32.98 -17.34 8.33
N SER A 256 31.76 -17.76 8.66
CA SER A 256 31.49 -19.12 9.13
C SER A 256 31.85 -20.19 8.10
N ILE A 257 31.54 -19.96 6.81
CA ILE A 257 31.94 -20.83 5.71
C ILE A 257 33.48 -20.95 5.64
N ARG A 258 34.22 -19.84 5.71
CA ARG A 258 35.68 -19.86 5.70
C ARG A 258 36.25 -20.63 6.88
N ASN A 259 35.68 -20.45 8.08
CA ASN A 259 36.08 -21.18 9.28
C ASN A 259 35.83 -22.68 9.15
N ARG A 260 34.65 -23.08 8.65
CA ARG A 260 34.31 -24.49 8.37
C ARG A 260 35.28 -25.13 7.38
N ARG A 261 35.60 -24.43 6.27
CA ARG A 261 36.58 -24.90 5.29
C ARG A 261 37.98 -25.06 5.88
N LYS A 262 38.43 -24.10 6.70
CA LYS A 262 39.72 -24.17 7.39
C LYS A 262 39.79 -25.38 8.32
N ALA A 263 38.76 -25.60 9.13
CA ALA A 263 38.67 -26.76 10.01
C ALA A 263 38.70 -28.09 9.21
N ALA A 264 37.95 -28.15 8.11
CA ALA A 264 37.93 -29.33 7.24
C ALA A 264 39.31 -29.63 6.64
N ARG A 265 40.03 -28.61 6.16
CA ARG A 265 41.40 -28.76 5.65
C ARG A 265 42.34 -29.29 6.74
N ASN A 266 42.28 -28.74 7.96
CA ASN A 266 43.10 -29.21 9.07
C ASN A 266 42.85 -30.69 9.39
N VAL A 267 41.58 -31.13 9.41
CA VAL A 267 41.23 -32.55 9.60
C VAL A 267 41.81 -33.42 8.48
N THR A 268 41.66 -33.01 7.22
CA THR A 268 42.21 -33.77 6.09
C THR A 268 43.73 -33.88 6.13
N GLN A 269 44.41 -32.82 6.56
CA GLN A 269 45.87 -32.79 6.72
C GLN A 269 46.31 -33.71 7.86
N ALA A 270 45.72 -33.59 9.06
CA ALA A 270 46.04 -34.45 10.19
C ALA A 270 45.77 -35.94 9.89
N HIS A 271 44.72 -36.24 9.12
CA HIS A 271 44.45 -37.60 8.67
C HIS A 271 45.52 -38.14 7.70
N ALA A 272 46.06 -37.28 6.81
CA ALA A 272 47.14 -37.67 5.91
C ALA A 272 48.45 -37.93 6.67
N GLU A 273 48.78 -37.07 7.64
CA GLU A 273 49.95 -37.21 8.51
C GLU A 273 49.86 -38.48 9.36
N TYR A 274 48.69 -38.76 9.94
CA TYR A 274 48.41 -40.01 10.67
C TYR A 274 48.67 -41.25 9.79
N LYS A 275 48.15 -41.27 8.56
CA LYS A 275 48.38 -42.38 7.60
C LYS A 275 49.84 -42.55 7.22
N GLU A 276 50.58 -41.44 7.11
CA GLU A 276 52.01 -41.50 6.84
C GLU A 276 52.79 -42.10 8.03
N LEU A 277 52.41 -41.77 9.27
CA LEU A 277 52.97 -42.37 10.47
C LEU A 277 52.63 -43.87 10.58
N GLU A 278 51.40 -44.27 10.27
CA GLU A 278 50.97 -45.67 10.22
C GLU A 278 51.83 -46.47 9.22
N LYS A 279 52.05 -45.94 8.02
CA LYS A 279 52.96 -46.55 7.04
C LYS A 279 54.40 -46.66 7.53
N LYS A 280 54.91 -45.63 8.21
CA LYS A 280 56.28 -45.66 8.79
C LYS A 280 56.39 -46.66 9.94
N LEU A 281 55.31 -46.89 10.69
CA LEU A 281 55.24 -47.90 11.74
C LEU A 281 55.33 -49.30 11.14
N ASP A 282 54.58 -49.58 10.08
CA ASP A 282 54.63 -50.84 9.35
C ASP A 282 56.05 -51.10 8.80
N GLU A 283 56.66 -50.10 8.16
CA GLU A 283 58.03 -50.20 7.64
C GLU A 283 59.09 -50.47 8.74
N ALA A 284 58.93 -49.89 9.93
CA ALA A 284 59.81 -50.14 11.06
C ALA A 284 59.64 -51.56 11.64
N CYS A 285 58.40 -52.05 11.71
CA CYS A 285 58.08 -53.41 12.10
C CYS A 285 58.67 -54.43 11.11
N GLU A 286 58.53 -54.19 9.80
CA GLU A 286 59.10 -55.04 8.75
C GLU A 286 60.63 -55.06 8.77
N ALA A 287 61.27 -53.96 9.17
CA ALA A 287 62.72 -53.86 9.34
C ALA A 287 63.24 -54.43 10.67
N GLU A 288 62.36 -54.94 11.53
CA GLU A 288 62.65 -55.41 12.90
C GLU A 288 63.31 -54.32 13.80
N ASP A 289 63.10 -53.04 13.48
CA ASP A 289 63.60 -51.90 14.26
C ASP A 289 62.54 -51.49 15.30
N PHE A 290 62.45 -52.28 16.37
CA PHE A 290 61.43 -52.12 17.41
C PHE A 290 61.57 -50.81 18.20
N GLU A 291 62.78 -50.27 18.38
CA GLU A 291 62.93 -48.96 19.04
C GLU A 291 62.35 -47.82 18.21
N LYS A 292 62.53 -47.87 16.89
CA LYS A 292 61.92 -46.91 15.98
C LYS A 292 60.40 -47.11 15.92
N ALA A 293 59.93 -48.36 15.90
CA ALA A 293 58.50 -48.67 15.93
C ALA A 293 57.83 -48.14 17.20
N ASP A 294 58.44 -48.32 18.39
CA ASP A 294 57.92 -47.80 19.65
C ASP A 294 57.83 -46.27 19.64
N ARG A 295 58.87 -45.58 19.16
CA ARG A 295 58.86 -44.11 19.02
C ARG A 295 57.78 -43.61 18.05
N ILE A 296 57.58 -44.30 16.92
CA ILE A 296 56.54 -43.94 15.95
C ILE A 296 55.15 -44.22 16.53
N SER A 297 54.99 -45.30 17.30
CA SER A 297 53.74 -45.64 17.97
C SER A 297 53.31 -44.56 18.97
N GLU A 298 54.24 -44.03 19.77
CA GLU A 298 53.97 -42.87 20.63
C GLU A 298 53.55 -41.63 19.83
N SER A 299 54.25 -41.34 18.72
CA SER A 299 53.89 -40.24 17.82
C SER A 299 52.52 -40.44 17.15
N LEU A 300 52.17 -41.69 16.84
CA LEU A 300 50.91 -42.07 16.21
C LEU A 300 49.74 -41.90 17.19
N ALA A 301 49.93 -42.26 18.47
CA ALA A 301 48.96 -41.98 19.53
C ALA A 301 48.75 -40.47 19.74
N PHE A 302 49.82 -39.66 19.67
CA PHE A 302 49.68 -38.20 19.69
C PHE A 302 48.88 -37.69 18.47
N ALA A 303 49.24 -38.13 17.26
CA ALA A 303 48.55 -37.75 16.03
C ALA A 303 47.08 -38.21 16.00
N GLU A 304 46.76 -39.35 16.64
CA GLU A 304 45.37 -39.81 16.80
C GLU A 304 44.55 -38.85 17.67
N ASN A 305 45.09 -38.45 18.82
CA ASN A 305 44.45 -37.48 19.71
C ASN A 305 44.30 -36.11 19.03
N GLU A 306 45.31 -35.66 18.27
CA GLU A 306 45.23 -34.41 17.51
C GLU A 306 44.18 -34.48 16.40
N LYS A 307 44.11 -35.60 15.67
CA LYS A 307 43.07 -35.88 14.66
C LYS A 307 41.67 -35.83 15.28
N GLU A 308 41.47 -36.43 16.46
CA GLU A 308 40.20 -36.39 17.19
C GLU A 308 39.84 -34.96 17.62
N HIS A 309 40.79 -34.23 18.21
CA HIS A 309 40.58 -32.82 18.59
C HIS A 309 40.22 -31.92 17.40
N LEU A 310 40.89 -32.10 16.25
CA LEU A 310 40.56 -31.36 15.04
C LEU A 310 39.20 -31.77 14.46
N ALA A 311 38.80 -33.03 14.59
CA ALA A 311 37.47 -33.50 14.18
C ALA A 311 36.36 -32.87 15.04
N ASP A 312 36.58 -32.72 16.34
CA ASP A 312 35.66 -31.99 17.22
C ASP A 312 35.59 -30.50 16.86
N ALA A 313 36.73 -29.86 16.56
CA ALA A 313 36.76 -28.47 16.10
C ALA A 313 36.02 -28.27 14.75
N LEU A 314 36.08 -29.25 13.84
CA LEU A 314 35.27 -29.26 12.62
C LEU A 314 33.77 -29.36 12.93
N ARG A 315 33.38 -30.25 13.86
CA ARG A 315 31.98 -30.40 14.29
C ARG A 315 31.44 -29.10 14.90
N ASP A 316 32.24 -28.41 15.70
CA ASP A 316 31.89 -27.11 16.28
C ASP A 316 31.74 -26.03 15.19
N ALA A 317 32.65 -25.99 14.21
CA ALA A 317 32.56 -25.05 13.09
C ALA A 317 31.33 -25.33 12.20
N GLU A 318 30.98 -26.60 11.97
CA GLU A 318 29.75 -27.01 11.28
C GLU A 318 28.49 -26.60 12.06
N ALA A 319 28.48 -26.77 13.38
CA ALA A 319 27.38 -26.34 14.24
C ALA A 319 27.18 -24.81 14.19
N GLN A 320 28.27 -24.04 14.22
CA GLN A 320 28.22 -22.58 14.05
C GLN A 320 27.68 -22.19 12.68
N TYR A 321 28.15 -22.84 11.60
CA TYR A 321 27.62 -22.62 10.25
C TYR A 321 26.12 -22.89 10.17
N ASN A 322 25.65 -24.01 10.72
CA ASN A 322 24.22 -24.34 10.74
C ASN A 322 23.38 -23.31 11.51
N ALA A 323 23.92 -22.76 12.60
CA ALA A 323 23.28 -21.70 13.36
C ALA A 323 23.17 -20.40 12.55
N VAL A 324 24.25 -19.98 11.88
CA VAL A 324 24.24 -18.77 11.04
C VAL A 324 23.37 -18.95 9.78
N ASP A 325 23.38 -20.12 9.16
CA ASP A 325 22.51 -20.45 8.03
C ASP A 325 21.02 -20.41 8.42
N SER A 326 20.69 -20.82 9.65
CA SER A 326 19.32 -20.67 10.19
C SER A 326 18.96 -19.19 10.40
N LYS A 327 19.89 -18.37 10.92
CA LYS A 327 19.69 -16.91 11.00
C LYS A 327 19.52 -16.26 9.63
N MET A 328 20.24 -16.73 8.59
CA MET A 328 20.09 -16.22 7.23
C MET A 328 18.69 -16.49 6.69
N GLN A 329 18.14 -17.67 6.96
CA GLN A 329 16.76 -17.98 6.61
C GLN A 329 15.77 -17.08 7.35
N GLU A 330 15.93 -16.89 8.66
CA GLU A 330 15.08 -15.98 9.46
C GLU A 330 15.17 -14.53 8.98
N ALA A 331 16.36 -14.08 8.56
CA ALA A 331 16.57 -12.75 8.01
C ALA A 331 15.88 -12.56 6.65
N LEU A 332 15.90 -13.59 5.80
CA LEU A 332 15.13 -13.62 4.56
C LEU A 332 13.62 -13.54 4.81
N ASP A 333 13.11 -14.32 5.76
CA ASP A 333 11.69 -14.31 6.11
C ASP A 333 11.28 -12.95 6.72
N SER A 334 12.14 -12.36 7.55
CA SER A 334 11.94 -11.02 8.11
C SER A 334 11.94 -9.94 7.02
N LEU A 335 12.83 -10.03 6.02
CA LEU A 335 12.86 -9.11 4.88
C LEU A 335 11.57 -9.21 4.05
N ILE A 336 11.10 -10.43 3.77
CA ILE A 336 9.81 -10.67 3.11
C ILE A 336 8.67 -10.03 3.91
N GLN A 337 8.64 -10.22 5.23
CA GLN A 337 7.62 -9.63 6.09
C GLN A 337 7.66 -8.09 6.07
N VAL A 338 8.84 -7.48 6.13
CA VAL A 338 8.99 -6.01 6.06
C VAL A 338 8.47 -5.48 4.71
N GLU A 339 8.76 -6.15 3.61
CA GLU A 339 8.24 -5.76 2.29
C GLU A 339 6.72 -5.92 2.19
N GLU A 340 6.15 -6.96 2.80
CA GLU A 340 4.69 -7.14 2.91
C GLU A 340 4.04 -6.02 3.71
N GLU A 341 4.63 -5.64 4.84
CA GLU A 341 4.17 -4.49 5.61
C GLU A 341 4.25 -3.20 4.79
N CYS A 342 5.32 -3.00 4.03
CA CYS A 342 5.46 -1.83 3.15
C CYS A 342 4.38 -1.81 2.06
N ALA A 343 4.11 -2.95 1.42
CA ALA A 343 3.02 -3.09 0.47
C ALA A 343 1.66 -2.77 1.11
N ALA A 344 1.43 -3.26 2.33
CA ALA A 344 0.19 -3.04 3.07
C ALA A 344 -0.01 -1.56 3.45
N MET A 345 1.04 -0.87 3.93
CA MET A 345 0.99 0.55 4.27
C MET A 345 0.72 1.44 3.03
N LEU A 346 1.34 1.14 1.90
CA LEU A 346 1.08 1.85 0.64
C LEU A 346 -0.34 1.59 0.10
N GLN A 347 -0.80 0.35 0.23
CA GLN A 347 -2.16 -0.01 -0.18
C GLN A 347 -3.20 0.67 0.71
N SER A 348 -3.01 0.68 2.03
CA SER A 348 -3.93 1.35 2.96
C SER A 348 -3.96 2.85 2.69
N PHE A 349 -2.80 3.47 2.49
CA PHE A 349 -2.73 4.89 2.11
C PHE A 349 -3.49 5.19 0.82
N ALA A 350 -3.32 4.36 -0.22
CA ALA A 350 -4.01 4.54 -1.50
C ALA A 350 -5.54 4.45 -1.35
N VAL A 351 -6.02 3.46 -0.59
CA VAL A 351 -7.45 3.26 -0.30
C VAL A 351 -8.02 4.39 0.54
N ASP A 352 -7.31 4.82 1.58
CA ASP A 352 -7.72 5.91 2.45
C ASP A 352 -7.81 7.24 1.67
N ALA A 353 -6.82 7.52 0.82
CA ALA A 353 -6.83 8.70 -0.05
C ALA A 353 -8.01 8.69 -1.02
N GLU A 354 -8.31 7.54 -1.65
CA GLU A 354 -9.44 7.40 -2.57
C GLU A 354 -10.80 7.48 -1.85
N LEU A 355 -10.91 6.89 -0.65
CA LEU A 355 -12.12 6.95 0.16
C LEU A 355 -12.42 8.36 0.66
N ASN A 356 -11.38 9.09 1.11
CA ASN A 356 -11.51 10.49 1.50
C ASN A 356 -11.95 11.35 0.30
N LEU A 357 -11.37 11.12 -0.88
CA LEU A 357 -11.75 11.81 -2.11
C LEU A 357 -13.21 11.54 -2.49
N LYS A 358 -13.65 10.27 -2.50
CA LYS A 358 -15.05 9.89 -2.78
C LYS A 358 -16.03 10.49 -1.76
N THR A 359 -15.63 10.55 -0.49
CA THR A 359 -16.45 11.16 0.57
C THR A 359 -16.60 12.67 0.35
N ALA A 360 -15.49 13.36 0.03
CA ALA A 360 -15.50 14.78 -0.28
C ALA A 360 -16.32 15.09 -1.54
N GLU A 361 -16.16 14.30 -2.61
CA GLU A 361 -16.98 14.42 -3.83
C GLU A 361 -18.47 14.22 -3.54
N GLY A 362 -18.83 13.22 -2.71
CA GLY A 362 -20.21 12.97 -2.31
C GLY A 362 -20.82 14.14 -1.52
N LEU A 363 -20.06 14.74 -0.59
CA LEU A 363 -20.49 15.91 0.17
C LEU A 363 -20.63 17.14 -0.73
N SER A 364 -19.66 17.40 -1.60
CA SER A 364 -19.68 18.49 -2.57
C SER A 364 -20.86 18.36 -3.55
N SER A 365 -21.08 17.17 -4.10
CA SER A 365 -22.21 16.89 -4.99
C SER A 365 -23.56 17.10 -4.30
N LYS A 366 -23.69 16.67 -3.04
CA LYS A 366 -24.90 16.89 -2.25
C LYS A 366 -25.14 18.39 -2.03
N GLN A 367 -24.12 19.12 -1.60
CA GLN A 367 -24.21 20.54 -1.35
C GLN A 367 -24.52 21.33 -2.62
N MET A 368 -23.89 20.99 -3.75
CA MET A 368 -24.19 21.58 -5.06
C MET A 368 -25.65 21.34 -5.47
N GLY A 369 -26.18 20.14 -5.22
CA GLY A 369 -27.60 19.84 -5.45
C GLY A 369 -28.54 20.70 -4.60
N GLU A 370 -28.24 20.88 -3.31
CA GLU A 370 -29.01 21.77 -2.42
C GLU A 370 -28.95 23.23 -2.89
N TRP A 371 -27.78 23.71 -3.34
CA TRP A 371 -27.62 25.04 -3.91
C TRP A 371 -28.42 25.23 -5.19
N SER A 372 -28.38 24.28 -6.12
CA SER A 372 -29.18 24.33 -7.35
C SER A 372 -30.68 24.42 -7.07
N LEU A 373 -31.19 23.64 -6.10
CA LEU A 373 -32.60 23.72 -5.67
C LEU A 373 -32.93 25.11 -5.08
N SER A 374 -32.01 25.70 -4.31
CA SER A 374 -32.20 27.04 -3.77
C SER A 374 -32.19 28.12 -4.86
N VAL A 375 -31.36 27.97 -5.89
CA VAL A 375 -31.31 28.89 -7.05
C VAL A 375 -32.61 28.78 -7.85
N GLU A 376 -33.07 27.56 -8.14
CA GLU A 376 -34.34 27.30 -8.81
C GLU A 376 -35.51 27.94 -8.05
N ALA A 377 -35.55 27.81 -6.71
CA ALA A 377 -36.57 28.43 -5.88
C ALA A 377 -36.56 29.98 -5.96
N ILE A 378 -35.37 30.59 -6.02
CA ILE A 378 -35.24 32.05 -6.17
C ILE A 378 -35.69 32.48 -7.57
N GLU A 379 -35.35 31.71 -8.61
CA GLU A 379 -35.75 32.00 -9.99
C GLU A 379 -37.27 31.91 -10.18
N VAL A 380 -37.92 30.90 -9.57
CA VAL A 380 -39.38 30.81 -9.54
C VAL A 380 -40.00 32.04 -8.86
N ASN A 381 -39.51 32.43 -7.68
CA ASN A 381 -40.01 33.63 -6.98
C ASN A 381 -39.80 34.92 -7.80
N LYS A 382 -38.68 35.02 -8.54
CA LYS A 382 -38.44 36.15 -9.44
C LYS A 382 -39.49 36.20 -10.55
N MET A 383 -39.77 35.08 -11.21
CA MET A 383 -40.82 35.02 -12.24
C MET A 383 -42.20 35.37 -11.67
N GLU A 384 -42.52 34.91 -10.46
CA GLU A 384 -43.76 35.29 -9.77
C GLU A 384 -43.87 36.81 -9.58
N LEU A 385 -42.82 37.47 -9.08
CA LEU A 385 -42.79 38.93 -8.91
C LEU A 385 -42.86 39.69 -10.23
N GLU A 386 -42.24 39.18 -11.30
CA GLU A 386 -42.33 39.78 -12.65
C GLU A 386 -43.77 39.73 -13.19
N ILE A 387 -44.49 38.61 -12.99
CA ILE A 387 -45.91 38.50 -13.35
C ILE A 387 -46.75 39.50 -12.54
N GLU A 388 -46.51 39.61 -11.23
CA GLU A 388 -47.21 40.58 -10.38
C GLU A 388 -46.98 42.03 -10.83
N ALA A 389 -45.74 42.38 -11.20
CA ALA A 389 -45.39 43.71 -11.70
C ALA A 389 -46.13 44.07 -12.99
N GLU A 390 -46.22 43.12 -13.94
CA GLU A 390 -46.92 43.32 -15.22
C GLU A 390 -48.43 43.52 -15.00
N ILE A 391 -49.05 42.74 -14.09
CA ILE A 391 -50.47 42.90 -13.72
C ILE A 391 -50.72 44.31 -13.17
N VAL A 392 -49.84 44.82 -12.31
CA VAL A 392 -49.94 46.18 -11.75
C VAL A 392 -49.78 47.25 -12.83
N TYR A 393 -48.83 47.07 -13.75
CA TYR A 393 -48.59 47.98 -14.87
C TYR A 393 -49.81 48.11 -15.79
N GLU A 394 -50.41 46.99 -16.22
CA GLU A 394 -51.61 47.02 -17.06
C GLU A 394 -52.82 47.62 -16.32
N ALA A 395 -52.97 47.37 -15.01
CA ALA A 395 -54.01 48.02 -14.21
C ALA A 395 -53.84 49.55 -14.15
N GLN A 396 -52.59 50.04 -14.03
CA GLN A 396 -52.30 51.47 -14.04
C GLN A 396 -52.61 52.11 -15.39
N LYS A 397 -52.27 51.44 -16.50
CA LYS A 397 -52.53 51.90 -17.85
C LYS A 397 -54.03 51.99 -18.15
N LEU A 398 -54.80 50.95 -17.83
CA LEU A 398 -56.27 50.96 -17.99
C LEU A 398 -56.93 52.10 -17.21
N LEU A 399 -56.46 52.38 -15.98
CA LEU A 399 -56.97 53.50 -15.20
C LEU A 399 -56.67 54.85 -15.88
N LYS A 400 -55.46 55.03 -16.42
CA LYS A 400 -55.07 56.25 -17.14
C LYS A 400 -55.96 56.49 -18.36
N ASP A 401 -56.16 55.46 -19.19
CA ASP A 401 -56.99 55.56 -20.39
C ASP A 401 -58.45 55.87 -20.03
N SER A 402 -58.97 55.30 -18.93
CA SER A 402 -60.31 55.60 -18.44
C SER A 402 -60.47 57.04 -17.94
N ILE A 403 -59.45 57.63 -17.31
CA ILE A 403 -59.48 59.04 -16.87
C ILE A 403 -59.50 59.95 -18.10
N GLU A 404 -58.67 59.67 -19.10
CA GLU A 404 -58.56 60.49 -20.30
C GLU A 404 -59.87 60.50 -21.10
N GLN A 405 -60.54 59.35 -21.20
CA GLN A 405 -61.86 59.25 -21.85
C GLN A 405 -62.97 59.99 -21.10
N PHE A 406 -62.90 60.08 -19.76
CA PHE A 406 -63.91 60.77 -18.94
C PHE A 406 -63.83 62.30 -19.07
N VAL A 407 -62.64 62.85 -19.37
CA VAL A 407 -62.38 64.30 -19.44
C VAL A 407 -62.45 64.84 -20.88
N GLU A 408 -62.57 63.97 -21.88
CA GLU A 408 -62.59 64.32 -23.30
C GLU A 408 -63.78 65.22 -23.69
N ASP A 409 -64.99 64.97 -23.18
CA ASP A 409 -66.17 65.80 -23.49
C ASP A 409 -66.08 67.20 -22.86
N ASP A 410 -65.55 67.29 -21.63
CA ASP A 410 -65.30 68.56 -20.95
C ASP A 410 -64.23 69.40 -21.69
N ASN A 411 -63.20 68.74 -22.23
CA ASN A 411 -62.19 69.39 -23.06
C ASN A 411 -62.79 69.91 -24.38
N ARG A 412 -63.72 69.18 -25.01
CA ARG A 412 -64.40 69.64 -26.24
C ARG A 412 -65.33 70.82 -25.97
N GLU A 413 -66.04 70.83 -24.84
CA GLU A 413 -66.89 71.97 -24.44
C GLU A 413 -66.05 73.23 -24.21
N ARG A 414 -64.91 73.09 -23.52
CA ARG A 414 -63.94 74.18 -23.33
C ARG A 414 -63.49 74.76 -24.68
N ASP A 415 -63.15 73.90 -25.64
CA ASP A 415 -62.65 74.36 -26.93
C ASP A 415 -63.75 75.05 -27.78
N PHE A 416 -65.01 74.62 -27.65
CA PHE A 416 -66.17 75.32 -28.25
C PHE A 416 -66.39 76.71 -27.64
N LEU A 417 -66.28 76.83 -26.31
CA LEU A 417 -66.40 78.12 -25.61
C LEU A 417 -65.25 79.08 -25.99
N CYS A 418 -64.04 78.57 -26.24
CA CYS A 418 -62.92 79.35 -26.75
C CYS A 418 -63.20 79.95 -28.14
N ARG A 419 -63.79 79.19 -29.07
CA ARG A 419 -64.17 79.71 -30.40
C ARG A 419 -65.29 80.75 -30.32
N LYS A 420 -66.26 80.56 -29.40
CA LYS A 420 -67.33 81.55 -29.16
C LYS A 420 -66.78 82.85 -28.56
N LYS A 421 -65.76 82.73 -27.69
CA LYS A 421 -65.01 83.87 -27.15
C LYS A 421 -64.29 84.63 -28.27
N GLU A 422 -63.68 83.97 -29.24
CA GLU A 422 -63.02 84.63 -30.39
C GLU A 422 -64.01 85.47 -31.23
N VAL A 423 -65.23 84.96 -31.46
CA VAL A 423 -66.29 85.71 -32.17
C VAL A 423 -66.70 86.99 -31.40
N PHE A 424 -66.88 86.89 -30.09
CA PHE A 424 -67.17 88.08 -29.26
C PHE A 424 -65.99 89.06 -29.19
N THR A 425 -64.77 88.55 -29.31
CA THR A 425 -63.56 89.37 -29.33
C THR A 425 -63.49 90.20 -30.63
N GLU A 426 -64.02 89.67 -31.74
CA GLU A 426 -64.05 90.37 -33.03
C GLU A 426 -65.17 91.43 -33.13
N GLU A 427 -66.29 91.23 -32.42
CA GLU A 427 -67.35 92.25 -32.22
C GLU A 427 -66.89 93.37 -31.27
N LEU A 428 -66.11 93.04 -30.23
CA LEU A 428 -65.52 94.01 -29.30
C LEU A 428 -64.46 94.89 -29.99
N LYS A 429 -63.68 94.32 -30.92
CA LYS A 429 -62.72 95.06 -31.77
C LYS A 429 -63.35 96.14 -32.66
N GLN A 430 -64.65 96.08 -32.96
CA GLN A 430 -65.35 97.13 -33.72
C GLN A 430 -65.76 98.34 -32.86
N LEU A 431 -65.87 98.19 -31.53
CA LEU A 431 -66.19 99.27 -30.58
C LEU A 431 -64.92 99.98 -30.04
N LEU A 432 -63.84 99.20 -29.93
CA LEU A 432 -62.46 99.63 -29.70
C LEU A 432 -61.87 100.54 -30.79
N ALA A 433 -62.57 100.63 -31.92
CA ALA A 433 -62.27 101.52 -33.03
C ALA A 433 -62.71 102.96 -32.79
N LEU A 434 -63.19 103.31 -31.59
CA LEU A 434 -63.17 104.72 -31.22
C LEU A 434 -62.36 105.01 -29.97
N VAL A 435 -61.12 104.50 -30.00
CA VAL A 435 -59.89 105.27 -29.70
C VAL A 435 -59.65 105.67 -28.25
N LYS A 436 -60.67 105.72 -27.41
CA LYS A 436 -60.55 105.99 -25.98
C LYS A 436 -60.48 104.73 -25.15
N GLU A 437 -61.04 103.65 -25.67
CA GLU A 437 -60.81 102.33 -25.12
C GLU A 437 -59.37 101.88 -25.39
N LYS A 438 -58.65 102.41 -26.39
CA LYS A 438 -57.22 102.13 -26.63
C LYS A 438 -56.29 102.72 -25.56
N GLU A 439 -56.74 103.73 -24.80
CA GLU A 439 -55.96 104.33 -23.70
C GLU A 439 -56.28 103.67 -22.35
N ASP A 440 -57.54 103.29 -22.10
CA ASP A 440 -57.95 102.43 -20.98
C ASP A 440 -57.48 100.97 -21.18
N GLU A 441 -57.40 100.46 -22.42
CA GLU A 441 -56.86 99.15 -22.78
C GLU A 441 -55.40 99.03 -22.41
N ILE A 442 -54.60 100.08 -22.42
CA ILE A 442 -53.19 99.96 -22.03
C ILE A 442 -53.12 99.72 -20.52
N ALA A 443 -53.90 100.46 -19.72
CA ALA A 443 -53.98 100.26 -18.27
C ALA A 443 -54.71 98.94 -17.87
N GLU A 444 -55.72 98.55 -18.64
CA GLU A 444 -56.43 97.27 -18.50
C GLU A 444 -55.56 96.11 -18.98
N ASN A 445 -54.75 96.29 -20.04
CA ASN A 445 -53.74 95.32 -20.50
C ASN A 445 -52.63 95.17 -19.48
N ASP A 446 -52.16 96.24 -18.84
CA ASP A 446 -51.19 96.14 -17.75
C ASP A 446 -51.79 95.38 -16.54
N SER A 447 -53.08 95.59 -16.22
CA SER A 447 -53.80 94.80 -15.20
C SER A 447 -54.07 93.35 -15.62
N LEU A 448 -54.31 93.10 -16.91
CA LEU A 448 -54.49 91.76 -17.49
C LEU A 448 -53.16 91.01 -17.58
N ILE A 449 -52.07 91.71 -17.89
CA ILE A 449 -50.70 91.20 -17.83
C ILE A 449 -50.38 90.84 -16.39
N GLU A 450 -50.66 91.72 -15.41
CA GLU A 450 -50.47 91.39 -13.99
C GLU A 450 -51.34 90.18 -13.55
N LYS A 451 -52.59 90.06 -14.03
CA LYS A 451 -53.43 88.87 -13.77
C LYS A 451 -52.92 87.60 -14.46
N VAL A 452 -52.39 87.72 -15.68
CA VAL A 452 -51.79 86.60 -16.42
C VAL A 452 -50.47 86.20 -15.78
N ASP A 453 -49.64 87.15 -15.38
CA ASP A 453 -48.39 86.93 -14.65
C ASP A 453 -48.65 86.32 -13.28
N ASN A 454 -49.70 86.74 -12.56
CA ASN A 454 -50.14 86.09 -11.33
C ASN A 454 -50.69 84.67 -11.59
N ARG A 455 -51.40 84.43 -12.70
CA ARG A 455 -51.84 83.07 -13.09
C ARG A 455 -50.66 82.18 -13.49
N ILE A 456 -49.68 82.73 -14.19
CA ILE A 456 -48.42 82.05 -14.55
C ILE A 456 -47.64 81.75 -13.28
N ALA A 457 -47.51 82.71 -12.36
CA ALA A 457 -46.86 82.52 -11.06
C ALA A 457 -47.59 81.48 -10.19
N CYS A 458 -48.92 81.51 -10.15
CA CYS A 458 -49.72 80.48 -9.48
C CYS A 458 -49.56 79.10 -10.13
N ALA A 459 -49.56 79.00 -11.47
CA ALA A 459 -49.34 77.74 -12.18
C ALA A 459 -47.92 77.21 -11.97
N MET A 460 -46.91 78.07 -12.09
CA MET A 460 -45.51 77.75 -11.79
C MET A 460 -45.36 77.31 -10.33
N SER A 461 -46.05 77.95 -9.39
CA SER A 461 -46.06 77.52 -7.98
C SER A 461 -46.76 76.18 -7.77
N SER A 462 -47.84 75.88 -8.51
CA SER A 462 -48.53 74.58 -8.42
C SER A 462 -47.73 73.44 -9.05
N PHE A 463 -46.91 73.72 -10.06
CA PHE A 463 -46.02 72.73 -10.67
C PHE A 463 -44.66 72.62 -9.97
N LYS A 464 -44.27 73.62 -9.16
CA LYS A 464 -43.01 73.59 -8.41
C LYS A 464 -42.92 72.39 -7.47
N GLU A 465 -44.02 72.01 -6.81
CA GLU A 465 -44.09 70.81 -5.97
C GLU A 465 -43.89 69.52 -6.79
N ALA A 466 -44.54 69.42 -7.95
CA ALA A 466 -44.35 68.30 -8.87
C ALA A 466 -42.92 68.24 -9.42
N GLN A 467 -42.32 69.37 -9.78
CA GLN A 467 -40.93 69.46 -10.23
C GLN A 467 -39.96 69.03 -9.13
N THR A 468 -40.16 69.48 -7.88
CA THR A 468 -39.32 69.05 -6.75
C THR A 468 -39.47 67.56 -6.44
N ASN A 469 -40.68 67.01 -6.55
CA ASN A 469 -40.94 65.58 -6.36
C ASN A 469 -40.28 64.74 -7.48
N ILE A 470 -40.37 65.19 -8.73
CA ILE A 470 -39.71 64.54 -9.87
C ILE A 470 -38.19 64.57 -9.72
N GLU A 471 -37.61 65.71 -9.34
CA GLU A 471 -36.17 65.83 -9.10
C GLU A 471 -35.73 64.93 -7.93
N GLU A 472 -36.47 64.91 -6.82
CA GLU A 472 -36.21 64.01 -5.69
C GLU A 472 -36.27 62.52 -6.10
N ASN A 473 -37.27 62.12 -6.90
CA ASN A 473 -37.38 60.75 -7.43
C ASN A 473 -36.23 60.40 -8.39
N TYR A 474 -35.79 61.35 -9.23
CA TYR A 474 -34.65 61.15 -10.13
C TYR A 474 -33.36 60.93 -9.34
N GLN A 475 -33.09 61.77 -8.33
CA GLN A 475 -31.93 61.62 -7.46
C GLN A 475 -31.96 60.30 -6.68
N ASN A 476 -33.14 59.89 -6.17
CA ASN A 476 -33.33 58.60 -5.50
C ASN A 476 -33.04 57.43 -6.45
N LEU A 477 -33.57 57.46 -7.68
CA LEU A 477 -33.34 56.42 -8.67
C LEU A 477 -31.87 56.35 -9.10
N GLN A 478 -31.22 57.51 -9.26
CA GLN A 478 -29.79 57.59 -9.57
C GLN A 478 -28.92 57.02 -8.43
N SER A 479 -29.32 57.25 -7.16
CA SER A 479 -28.70 56.62 -5.99
C SER A 479 -28.87 55.10 -6.03
N SER A 480 -30.09 54.60 -6.25
CA SER A 480 -30.37 53.16 -6.32
C SER A 480 -29.64 52.47 -7.48
N LEU A 481 -29.51 53.13 -8.65
CA LEU A 481 -28.73 52.61 -9.77
C LEU A 481 -27.24 52.51 -9.40
N SER A 482 -26.71 53.52 -8.72
CA SER A 482 -25.31 53.53 -8.26
C SER A 482 -25.06 52.42 -7.23
N GLU A 483 -25.98 52.21 -6.29
CA GLU A 483 -25.95 51.11 -5.33
C GLU A 483 -25.99 49.73 -6.02
N LEU A 484 -26.85 49.57 -7.03
CA LEU A 484 -26.96 48.33 -7.81
C LEU A 484 -25.69 48.05 -8.63
N MET A 485 -25.09 49.08 -9.24
CA MET A 485 -23.81 48.93 -9.94
C MET A 485 -22.69 48.49 -8.99
N LEU A 486 -22.61 49.07 -7.79
CA LEU A 486 -21.65 48.65 -6.75
C LEU A 486 -21.91 47.21 -6.28
N ALA A 487 -23.18 46.80 -6.13
CA ALA A 487 -23.54 45.44 -5.78
C ALA A 487 -23.13 44.44 -6.90
N ASN A 488 -23.33 44.81 -8.17
CA ASN A 488 -22.92 43.98 -9.30
C ASN A 488 -21.39 43.81 -9.37
N GLU A 489 -20.62 44.88 -9.14
CA GLU A 489 -19.16 44.79 -9.08
C GLU A 489 -18.70 43.88 -7.94
N SER A 490 -19.32 44.00 -6.76
CA SER A 490 -19.07 43.12 -5.61
C SER A 490 -19.38 41.64 -5.92
N LEU A 491 -20.49 41.37 -6.60
CA LEU A 491 -20.86 40.02 -7.03
C LEU A 491 -19.90 39.45 -8.07
N LEU A 492 -19.39 40.28 -8.98
CA LEU A 492 -18.44 39.87 -10.00
C LEU A 492 -17.08 39.49 -9.40
N GLU A 493 -16.61 40.26 -8.40
CA GLU A 493 -15.41 39.88 -7.64
C GLU A 493 -15.64 38.60 -6.83
N LYS A 494 -16.83 38.42 -6.23
CA LYS A 494 -17.19 37.17 -5.55
C LYS A 494 -17.23 35.97 -6.48
N LYS A 495 -17.75 36.13 -7.70
CA LYS A 495 -17.73 35.08 -8.73
C LYS A 495 -16.30 34.68 -9.07
N LYS A 496 -15.43 35.68 -9.30
CA LYS A 496 -14.01 35.43 -9.58
C LYS A 496 -13.30 34.72 -8.44
N GLU A 497 -13.60 35.09 -7.19
CA GLU A 497 -13.09 34.41 -5.99
C GLU A 497 -13.54 32.93 -5.97
N ILE A 498 -14.82 32.66 -6.23
CA ILE A 498 -15.38 31.29 -6.31
C ILE A 498 -14.71 30.48 -7.43
N ASP A 499 -14.60 31.04 -8.64
CA ASP A 499 -13.98 30.35 -9.79
C ASP A 499 -12.52 29.98 -9.49
N ASN A 500 -11.80 30.83 -8.75
CA ASN A 500 -10.43 30.56 -8.31
C ASN A 500 -10.38 29.42 -7.27
N TYR A 501 -11.30 29.39 -6.30
CA TYR A 501 -11.40 28.28 -5.34
C TYR A 501 -11.75 26.96 -6.02
N VAL A 502 -12.68 26.96 -6.98
CA VAL A 502 -13.03 25.76 -7.77
C VAL A 502 -11.82 25.23 -8.51
N SER A 503 -11.06 26.12 -9.18
CA SER A 503 -9.84 25.75 -9.89
C SER A 503 -8.77 25.14 -8.95
N GLN A 504 -8.66 25.67 -7.73
CA GLN A 504 -7.75 25.15 -6.70
C GLN A 504 -8.17 23.77 -6.20
N GLU A 505 -9.47 23.56 -5.93
CA GLU A 505 -10.00 22.26 -5.51
C GLU A 505 -9.86 21.19 -6.60
N GLU A 506 -10.10 21.53 -7.86
CA GLU A 506 -9.91 20.61 -8.99
C GLU A 506 -8.44 20.18 -9.13
N SER A 507 -7.51 21.11 -8.93
CA SER A 507 -6.08 20.81 -8.89
C SER A 507 -5.71 19.91 -7.70
N MET A 508 -6.20 20.22 -6.49
CA MET A 508 -5.99 19.39 -5.30
C MET A 508 -6.54 17.97 -5.48
N LYS A 509 -7.74 17.84 -6.04
CA LYS A 509 -8.37 16.58 -6.39
C LYS A 509 -7.53 15.76 -7.37
N ALA A 510 -6.97 16.40 -8.40
CA ALA A 510 -6.07 15.74 -9.34
C ALA A 510 -4.80 15.20 -8.62
N LYS A 511 -4.20 16.01 -7.74
CA LYS A 511 -3.03 15.61 -6.94
C LYS A 511 -3.32 14.43 -6.02
N ILE A 512 -4.42 14.44 -5.28
CA ILE A 512 -4.81 13.32 -4.39
C ILE A 512 -4.99 12.04 -5.20
N ARG A 513 -5.61 12.12 -6.40
CA ARG A 513 -5.77 10.98 -7.30
C ARG A 513 -4.43 10.45 -7.81
N ASP A 514 -3.52 11.33 -8.18
CA ASP A 514 -2.19 10.97 -8.66
C ASP A 514 -1.38 10.28 -7.56
N VAL A 515 -1.34 10.85 -6.35
CA VAL A 515 -0.64 10.26 -5.19
C VAL A 515 -1.25 8.90 -4.82
N SER A 516 -2.58 8.77 -4.80
CA SER A 516 -3.26 7.47 -4.57
C SER A 516 -2.87 6.44 -5.64
N SER A 517 -2.85 6.84 -6.92
CA SER A 517 -2.45 5.96 -8.03
C SER A 517 -0.99 5.53 -7.93
N ILE A 518 -0.07 6.45 -7.59
CA ILE A 518 1.35 6.16 -7.39
C ILE A 518 1.52 5.18 -6.22
N SER A 519 0.88 5.46 -5.07
CA SER A 519 0.92 4.59 -3.88
C SER A 519 0.41 3.18 -4.20
N ALA A 520 -0.68 3.04 -4.95
CA ALA A 520 -1.21 1.74 -5.36
C ALA A 520 -0.25 0.98 -6.31
N LYS A 521 0.42 1.69 -7.23
CA LYS A 521 1.43 1.09 -8.12
C LYS A 521 2.66 0.63 -7.34
N GLU A 522 3.18 1.45 -6.43
CA GLU A 522 4.30 1.07 -5.55
C GLU A 522 3.93 -0.13 -4.68
N ALA A 523 2.72 -0.17 -4.11
CA ALA A 523 2.22 -1.32 -3.35
C ALA A 523 2.21 -2.62 -4.18
N ASN A 524 1.78 -2.54 -5.44
CA ASN A 524 1.75 -3.71 -6.33
C ASN A 524 3.17 -4.17 -6.71
N MET A 525 4.11 -3.24 -6.93
CA MET A 525 5.52 -3.59 -7.14
C MET A 525 6.09 -4.37 -5.94
N PHE A 526 5.80 -3.95 -4.70
CA PHE A 526 6.21 -4.70 -3.51
C PHE A 526 5.58 -6.09 -3.46
N LYS A 527 4.28 -6.24 -3.80
CA LYS A 527 3.63 -7.56 -3.85
C LYS A 527 4.27 -8.50 -4.86
N GLU A 528 4.66 -8.02 -6.03
CA GLU A 528 5.36 -8.82 -7.05
C GLU A 528 6.75 -9.26 -6.57
N ILE A 529 7.50 -8.35 -5.93
CA ILE A 529 8.81 -8.64 -5.32
C ILE A 529 8.66 -9.70 -4.22
N VAL A 530 7.72 -9.51 -3.29
CA VAL A 530 7.42 -10.46 -2.21
C VAL A 530 7.05 -11.85 -2.78
N GLY A 531 6.18 -11.89 -3.78
CA GLY A 531 5.77 -13.14 -4.42
C GLY A 531 6.95 -13.89 -5.02
N SER A 532 7.80 -13.18 -5.75
CA SER A 532 9.03 -13.74 -6.34
C SER A 532 10.00 -14.24 -5.27
N ARG A 533 10.22 -13.43 -4.22
CA ARG A 533 11.11 -13.79 -3.11
C ARG A 533 10.64 -15.01 -2.35
N LYS A 534 9.33 -15.17 -2.11
CA LYS A 534 8.75 -16.35 -1.46
C LYS A 534 8.98 -17.63 -2.25
N ILE A 535 8.78 -17.60 -3.57
CA ILE A 535 9.03 -18.75 -4.45
C ILE A 535 10.50 -19.17 -4.36
N LEU A 536 11.41 -18.20 -4.45
CA LEU A 536 12.84 -18.43 -4.38
C LEU A 536 13.27 -18.95 -3.00
N ALA A 537 12.82 -18.33 -1.90
CA ALA A 537 13.12 -18.74 -0.53
C ALA A 537 12.64 -20.17 -0.25
N GLN A 538 11.46 -20.54 -0.74
CA GLN A 538 10.96 -21.93 -0.64
C GLN A 538 11.83 -22.92 -1.42
N SER A 539 12.36 -22.53 -2.58
CA SER A 539 13.28 -23.37 -3.36
C SER A 539 14.60 -23.60 -2.62
N VAL A 540 15.18 -22.55 -2.02
CA VAL A 540 16.37 -22.63 -1.16
C VAL A 540 16.15 -23.61 -0.01
N LEU A 541 15.04 -23.45 0.72
CA LEU A 541 14.66 -24.32 1.84
C LEU A 541 14.52 -25.78 1.42
N LYS A 542 13.82 -26.04 0.32
CA LYS A 542 13.60 -27.40 -0.18
C LYS A 542 14.92 -28.07 -0.60
N SER A 543 15.79 -27.34 -1.28
CA SER A 543 17.14 -27.81 -1.65
C SER A 543 17.98 -28.20 -0.42
N LYS A 544 17.91 -27.39 0.64
CA LYS A 544 18.57 -27.68 1.92
C LYS A 544 18.00 -28.93 2.58
N GLU A 545 16.68 -29.06 2.65
CA GLU A 545 16.00 -30.23 3.22
C GLU A 545 16.35 -31.52 2.49
N ASP A 546 16.36 -31.50 1.15
CA ASP A 546 16.72 -32.66 0.33
C ASP A 546 18.18 -33.10 0.57
N LYS A 547 19.13 -32.15 0.69
CA LYS A 547 20.53 -32.43 1.03
C LYS A 547 20.67 -33.04 2.44
N LEU A 548 19.98 -32.46 3.42
CA LEU A 548 20.03 -32.94 4.81
C LEU A 548 19.44 -34.34 4.91
N ARG A 549 18.28 -34.58 4.29
CA ARG A 549 17.64 -35.90 4.24
C ARG A 549 18.60 -36.95 3.68
N LEU A 550 19.28 -36.66 2.58
CA LEU A 550 20.26 -37.59 1.99
C LEU A 550 21.47 -37.81 2.90
N SER A 551 21.96 -36.78 3.59
CA SER A 551 23.05 -36.92 4.57
C SER A 551 22.65 -37.84 5.73
N VAL A 552 21.45 -37.68 6.28
CA VAL A 552 20.95 -38.54 7.35
C VAL A 552 20.83 -39.99 6.88
N THR A 553 20.31 -40.22 5.66
CA THR A 553 20.24 -41.58 5.11
C THR A 553 21.64 -42.19 4.88
N GLU A 554 22.65 -41.36 4.55
CA GLU A 554 24.03 -41.82 4.41
C GLU A 554 24.58 -42.31 5.75
N ASP A 555 24.39 -41.54 6.81
CA ASP A 555 24.84 -41.89 8.17
C ASP A 555 24.15 -43.17 8.69
N GLU A 556 22.83 -43.30 8.49
CA GLU A 556 22.06 -44.50 8.86
C GLU A 556 22.56 -45.75 8.12
N LEU A 557 22.78 -45.65 6.81
CA LEU A 557 23.30 -46.75 5.99
C LEU A 557 24.74 -47.11 6.38
N ALA A 558 25.58 -46.12 6.68
CA ALA A 558 26.95 -46.35 7.15
C ALA A 558 26.97 -47.11 8.48
N MET A 559 26.09 -46.75 9.43
CA MET A 559 25.93 -47.47 10.70
C MET A 559 25.45 -48.92 10.49
N HIS A 560 24.51 -49.16 9.57
CA HIS A 560 24.06 -50.51 9.23
C HIS A 560 25.19 -51.36 8.64
N ILE A 561 25.99 -50.80 7.72
CA ILE A 561 27.15 -51.48 7.14
C ILE A 561 28.17 -51.84 8.22
N GLN A 562 28.48 -50.91 9.13
CA GLN A 562 29.41 -51.16 10.24
C GLN A 562 28.92 -52.30 11.16
N THR A 563 27.62 -52.30 11.48
CA THR A 563 27.00 -53.35 12.30
C THR A 563 27.09 -54.72 11.62
N LEU A 564 26.79 -54.80 10.33
CA LEU A 564 26.91 -56.04 9.55
C LEU A 564 28.38 -56.51 9.46
N LYS A 565 29.34 -55.60 9.26
CA LYS A 565 30.78 -55.93 9.27
C LYS A 565 31.21 -56.50 10.62
N GLN A 566 30.70 -55.96 11.73
CA GLN A 566 30.97 -56.52 13.06
C GLN A 566 30.39 -57.93 13.24
N GLN A 567 29.18 -58.18 12.71
CA GLN A 567 28.58 -59.52 12.70
C GLN A 567 29.42 -60.52 11.90
N ILE A 568 29.91 -60.12 10.72
CA ILE A 568 30.85 -60.93 9.92
C ILE A 568 32.10 -61.28 10.72
N SER A 569 32.73 -60.30 11.38
CA SER A 569 33.90 -60.54 12.24
C SER A 569 33.59 -61.55 13.35
N THR A 570 32.43 -61.42 14.00
CA THR A 570 32.01 -62.33 15.09
C THR A 570 31.78 -63.75 14.57
N MET A 571 31.14 -63.89 13.41
CA MET A 571 30.92 -65.19 12.78
C MET A 571 32.22 -65.84 12.29
N ARG A 572 33.19 -65.06 11.81
CA ARG A 572 34.53 -65.57 11.44
C ARG A 572 35.28 -66.12 12.64
N THR A 573 35.22 -65.44 13.79
CA THR A 573 35.80 -65.97 15.05
C THR A 573 35.13 -67.28 15.46
N SER A 574 33.80 -67.36 15.43
CA SER A 574 33.08 -68.60 15.73
C SER A 574 33.42 -69.74 14.75
N LEU A 575 33.57 -69.43 13.46
CA LEU A 575 33.98 -70.39 12.44
C LEU A 575 35.40 -70.94 12.71
N GLN A 576 36.32 -70.10 13.17
CA GLN A 576 37.67 -70.51 13.56
C GLN A 576 37.65 -71.44 14.78
N GLU A 577 36.82 -71.16 15.79
CA GLU A 577 36.63 -72.01 16.97
C GLU A 577 36.05 -73.37 16.59
N LEU A 578 35.00 -73.39 15.75
CA LEU A 578 34.38 -74.62 15.25
C LEU A 578 35.39 -75.46 14.44
N SER A 579 36.21 -74.82 13.60
CA SER A 579 37.25 -75.50 12.82
C SER A 579 38.33 -76.13 13.72
N SER A 580 38.71 -75.43 14.80
CA SER A 580 39.64 -75.96 15.80
C SER A 580 39.04 -77.15 16.57
N SER A 581 37.76 -77.05 16.94
CA SER A 581 37.02 -78.15 17.58
C SER A 581 36.90 -79.37 16.65
N LYS A 582 36.61 -79.15 15.36
CA LYS A 582 36.59 -80.19 14.32
C LYS A 582 37.92 -80.94 14.28
N SER A 583 39.05 -80.21 14.20
CA SER A 583 40.38 -80.84 14.17
C SER A 583 40.66 -81.68 15.42
N ARG A 584 40.26 -81.19 16.61
CA ARG A 584 40.44 -81.91 17.87
C ARG A 584 39.62 -83.20 17.92
N ILE A 585 38.33 -83.14 17.55
CA ILE A 585 37.44 -84.31 17.53
C ILE A 585 37.91 -85.31 16.46
N GLN A 586 38.36 -84.82 15.30
CA GLN A 586 38.92 -85.67 14.25
C GLN A 586 40.15 -86.45 14.75
N GLN A 587 41.04 -85.81 15.49
CA GLN A 587 42.19 -86.49 16.10
C GLN A 587 41.74 -87.56 17.12
N GLU A 588 40.69 -87.29 17.91
CA GLU A 588 40.12 -88.27 18.83
C GLU A 588 39.50 -89.48 18.10
N VAL A 589 38.77 -89.24 17.01
CA VAL A 589 38.23 -90.27 16.11
C VAL A 589 39.35 -91.14 15.56
N ASP A 590 40.42 -90.54 15.03
CA ASP A 590 41.54 -91.27 14.44
C ASP A 590 42.31 -92.08 15.49
N SER A 591 42.52 -91.52 16.69
CA SER A 591 43.16 -92.22 17.81
C SER A 591 42.32 -93.41 18.30
N SER A 592 40.99 -93.25 18.37
CA SER A 592 40.05 -94.30 18.76
C SER A 592 40.01 -95.41 17.70
N LYS A 593 40.02 -95.05 16.41
CA LYS A 593 40.15 -96.00 15.29
C LYS A 593 41.45 -96.81 15.37
N GLN A 594 42.58 -96.16 15.63
CA GLN A 594 43.87 -96.84 15.80
C GLN A 594 43.86 -97.81 16.99
N ARG A 595 43.31 -97.40 18.14
CA ARG A 595 43.19 -98.26 19.32
C ARG A 595 42.26 -99.44 19.06
N LEU A 596 41.14 -99.21 18.40
CA LEU A 596 40.19 -100.25 18.02
C LEU A 596 40.84 -101.29 17.09
N LEU A 597 41.57 -100.85 16.06
CA LEU A 597 42.31 -101.74 15.16
C LEU A 597 43.34 -102.60 15.90
N TYR A 598 44.06 -102.03 16.87
CA TYR A 598 44.97 -102.79 17.72
C TYR A 598 44.24 -103.90 18.51
N ILE A 599 43.12 -103.56 19.16
CA ILE A 599 42.34 -104.52 19.94
C ILE A 599 41.74 -105.62 19.05
N VAL A 600 41.17 -105.24 17.90
CA VAL A 600 40.59 -106.17 16.90
C VAL A 600 41.62 -107.18 16.42
N LYS A 601 42.89 -106.78 16.28
CA LYS A 601 43.98 -107.70 15.94
C LYS A 601 44.42 -108.57 17.13
N LYS A 602 44.49 -108.00 18.34
CA LYS A 602 45.03 -108.67 19.54
C LYS A 602 44.09 -109.72 20.14
N VAL A 603 42.78 -109.49 20.12
CA VAL A 603 41.79 -110.41 20.71
C VAL A 603 41.84 -111.81 20.05
N PRO A 604 41.82 -111.96 18.72
CA PRO A 604 41.97 -113.25 18.06
C PRO A 604 43.31 -113.94 18.37
N GLU A 605 44.41 -113.19 18.45
CA GLU A 605 45.73 -113.73 18.82
C GLU A 605 45.66 -114.37 20.23
N LEU A 606 45.15 -113.63 21.22
CA LEU A 606 44.98 -114.14 22.59
C LEU A 606 44.00 -115.32 22.67
N GLU A 607 42.96 -115.35 21.82
CA GLU A 607 42.06 -116.50 21.74
C GLU A 607 42.73 -117.76 21.16
N THR A 608 43.59 -117.59 20.15
CA THR A 608 44.37 -118.71 19.60
C THR A 608 45.41 -119.20 20.59
N GLU A 609 46.10 -118.30 21.29
CA GLU A 609 47.06 -118.62 22.34
C GLU A 609 46.38 -119.31 23.53
N LYS A 610 45.20 -118.84 23.93
CA LYS A 610 44.34 -119.50 24.92
C LYS A 610 44.02 -120.94 24.53
N LYS A 611 43.64 -121.18 23.26
CA LYS A 611 43.36 -122.54 22.75
C LYS A 611 44.61 -123.42 22.82
N VAL A 612 45.78 -122.90 22.44
CA VAL A 612 47.05 -123.62 22.54
C VAL A 612 47.40 -123.97 23.99
N ALA A 613 47.32 -123.00 24.92
CA ALA A 613 47.57 -123.22 26.35
C ALA A 613 46.61 -124.26 26.96
N ALA A 614 45.33 -124.24 26.57
CA ALA A 614 44.34 -125.22 26.98
C ALA A 614 44.65 -126.62 26.44
N THR A 615 45.06 -126.76 25.17
CA THR A 615 45.48 -128.04 24.59
C THR A 615 46.75 -128.60 25.24
N ALA A 616 47.65 -127.73 25.70
CA ALA A 616 48.83 -128.08 26.50
C ALA A 616 48.50 -128.39 27.99
N ARG A 617 47.21 -128.38 28.37
CA ARG A 617 46.71 -128.59 29.75
C ARG A 617 47.23 -127.57 30.77
N ASN A 618 47.70 -126.41 30.32
CA ASN A 618 48.09 -125.30 31.19
C ASN A 618 46.88 -124.39 31.47
N PHE A 619 45.98 -124.86 32.34
CA PHE A 619 44.70 -124.19 32.60
C PHE A 619 44.82 -122.81 33.28
N LYS A 620 45.90 -122.56 34.04
CA LYS A 620 46.15 -121.26 34.66
C LYS A 620 46.43 -120.20 33.60
N GLU A 621 47.27 -120.52 32.63
CA GLU A 621 47.60 -119.61 31.54
C GLU A 621 46.41 -119.42 30.60
N ALA A 622 45.66 -120.48 30.29
CA ALA A 622 44.42 -120.37 29.53
C ALA A 622 43.36 -119.50 30.23
N ALA A 623 43.24 -119.57 31.56
CA ALA A 623 42.35 -118.70 32.33
C ALA A 623 42.80 -117.24 32.29
N ARG A 624 44.10 -116.96 32.44
CA ARG A 624 44.70 -115.62 32.35
C ARG A 624 44.46 -114.99 30.98
N LEU A 625 44.77 -115.72 29.90
CA LEU A 625 44.55 -115.28 28.51
C LEU A 625 43.07 -115.05 28.23
N SER A 626 42.16 -115.84 28.81
CA SER A 626 40.71 -115.63 28.72
C SER A 626 40.27 -114.34 29.41
N THR A 627 40.78 -114.05 30.61
CA THR A 627 40.48 -112.80 31.32
C THR A 627 41.01 -111.57 30.60
N GLU A 628 42.20 -111.66 30.02
CA GLU A 628 42.82 -110.58 29.23
C GLU A 628 42.03 -110.33 27.92
N ALA A 629 41.64 -111.39 27.20
CA ALA A 629 40.80 -111.27 26.01
C ALA A 629 39.42 -110.67 26.34
N LYS A 630 38.79 -111.06 27.45
CA LYS A 630 37.52 -110.46 27.90
C LYS A 630 37.68 -108.98 28.29
N ALA A 631 38.76 -108.63 29.00
CA ALA A 631 39.05 -107.24 29.37
C ALA A 631 39.24 -106.36 28.12
N LEU A 632 40.00 -106.85 27.13
CA LEU A 632 40.15 -106.17 25.83
C LEU A 632 38.84 -106.12 25.04
N SER A 633 37.96 -107.12 25.16
CA SER A 633 36.64 -107.09 24.54
C SER A 633 35.72 -106.03 25.17
N ILE A 634 35.76 -105.86 26.49
CA ILE A 634 35.03 -104.78 27.17
C ILE A 634 35.61 -103.42 26.78
N GLU A 635 36.94 -103.31 26.69
CA GLU A 635 37.60 -102.09 26.19
C GLU A 635 37.18 -101.80 24.75
N LYS A 636 37.09 -102.82 23.87
CA LYS A 636 36.61 -102.68 22.49
C LYS A 636 35.24 -102.02 22.45
N ASP A 637 34.26 -102.55 23.19
CA ASP A 637 32.90 -102.01 23.20
C ASP A 637 32.88 -100.57 23.78
N GLY A 638 33.73 -100.30 24.77
CA GLY A 638 33.94 -98.96 25.32
C GLY A 638 34.59 -97.96 24.36
N ILE A 639 35.50 -98.42 23.48
CA ILE A 639 36.11 -97.60 22.43
C ILE A 639 35.15 -97.42 21.24
N GLU A 640 34.37 -98.43 20.88
CA GLU A 640 33.34 -98.33 19.82
C GLU A 640 32.26 -97.31 20.20
N THR A 641 31.76 -97.33 21.43
CA THR A 641 30.79 -96.33 21.91
C THR A 641 31.35 -94.91 21.94
N LYS A 642 32.62 -94.73 22.36
CA LYS A 642 33.32 -93.44 22.28
C LYS A 642 33.50 -92.96 20.84
N LEU A 643 33.87 -93.87 19.95
CA LEU A 643 34.05 -93.57 18.52
C LEU A 643 32.73 -93.11 17.89
N GLU A 644 31.63 -93.84 18.13
CA GLU A 644 30.31 -93.45 17.62
C GLU A 644 29.86 -92.09 18.17
N GLY A 645 30.13 -91.82 19.45
CA GLY A 645 29.92 -90.50 20.08
C GLY A 645 30.73 -89.39 19.38
N ALA A 646 32.04 -89.58 19.23
CA ALA A 646 32.93 -88.62 18.58
C ALA A 646 32.61 -88.40 17.09
N GLU A 647 32.19 -89.44 16.36
CA GLU A 647 31.76 -89.31 14.96
C GLU A 647 30.44 -88.54 14.83
N SER A 648 29.50 -88.73 15.76
CA SER A 648 28.25 -87.94 15.83
C SER A 648 28.53 -86.47 16.16
N GLU A 649 29.40 -86.20 17.13
CA GLU A 649 29.84 -84.85 17.47
C GLU A 649 30.58 -84.17 16.31
N LEU A 650 31.46 -84.91 15.61
CA LEU A 650 32.15 -84.43 14.42
C LEU A 650 31.14 -83.99 13.35
N LYS A 651 30.17 -84.85 13.04
CA LYS A 651 29.12 -84.54 12.05
C LYS A 651 28.34 -83.28 12.45
N LYS A 652 28.00 -83.13 13.74
CA LYS A 652 27.31 -81.94 14.25
C LYS A 652 28.15 -80.67 14.05
N VAL A 653 29.45 -80.71 14.39
CA VAL A 653 30.36 -79.57 14.18
C VAL A 653 30.51 -79.24 12.70
N GLU A 654 30.57 -80.23 11.81
CA GLU A 654 30.59 -80.01 10.36
C GLU A 654 29.31 -79.34 9.84
N GLU A 655 28.14 -79.75 10.33
CA GLU A 655 26.87 -79.09 10.01
C GLU A 655 26.84 -77.65 10.52
N ASP A 656 27.31 -77.39 11.75
CA ASP A 656 27.36 -76.05 12.33
C ASP A 656 28.37 -75.13 11.58
N ILE A 657 29.48 -75.68 11.06
CA ILE A 657 30.40 -74.99 10.15
C ILE A 657 29.68 -74.59 8.87
N CYS A 658 29.00 -75.52 8.19
CA CYS A 658 28.25 -75.23 6.96
C CYS A 658 27.21 -74.13 7.19
N ARG A 659 26.38 -74.23 8.24
CA ARG A 659 25.39 -73.21 8.60
C ARG A 659 26.01 -71.85 8.89
N THR A 660 27.22 -71.80 9.45
CA THR A 660 27.93 -70.54 9.73
C THR A 660 28.52 -69.92 8.47
N VAL A 661 29.04 -70.73 7.55
CA VAL A 661 29.51 -70.27 6.23
C VAL A 661 28.36 -69.72 5.38
N GLU A 662 27.21 -70.39 5.36
CA GLU A 662 26.02 -69.91 4.64
C GLU A 662 25.56 -68.54 5.16
N ARG A 663 25.47 -68.36 6.49
CA ARG A 663 25.14 -67.06 7.10
C ARG A 663 26.19 -65.98 6.85
N LEU A 664 27.48 -66.34 6.80
CA LEU A 664 28.55 -65.41 6.43
C LEU A 664 28.36 -64.90 4.99
N GLN A 665 28.09 -65.80 4.04
CA GLN A 665 27.84 -65.42 2.64
C GLN A 665 26.59 -64.54 2.50
N GLU A 666 25.51 -64.86 3.22
CA GLU A 666 24.29 -64.06 3.22
C GLU A 666 24.54 -62.64 3.76
N THR A 667 25.25 -62.52 4.88
CA THR A 667 25.57 -61.20 5.47
C THR A 667 26.56 -60.39 4.62
N GLU A 668 27.53 -61.02 3.96
CA GLU A 668 28.40 -60.37 2.97
C GLU A 668 27.61 -59.85 1.75
N ALA A 669 26.60 -60.59 1.29
CA ALA A 669 25.69 -60.14 0.25
C ALA A 669 24.83 -58.94 0.72
N GLN A 670 24.36 -58.96 1.97
CA GLN A 670 23.65 -57.83 2.58
C GLN A 670 24.55 -56.58 2.69
N VAL A 671 25.80 -56.73 3.12
CA VAL A 671 26.79 -55.62 3.13
C VAL A 671 26.94 -55.03 1.74
N SER A 672 27.13 -55.87 0.71
CA SER A 672 27.29 -55.41 -0.68
C SER A 672 26.05 -54.64 -1.18
N SER A 673 24.86 -55.12 -0.84
CA SER A 673 23.59 -54.44 -1.16
C SER A 673 23.50 -53.08 -0.46
N LYS A 674 23.83 -53.00 0.83
CA LYS A 674 23.77 -51.74 1.60
C LYS A 674 24.86 -50.76 1.19
N GLU A 675 26.05 -51.22 0.81
CA GLU A 675 27.09 -50.37 0.23
C GLU A 675 26.65 -49.74 -1.09
N ARG A 676 25.88 -50.47 -1.92
CA ARG A 676 25.28 -49.91 -3.15
C ARG A 676 24.23 -48.84 -2.82
N GLU A 677 23.36 -49.08 -1.84
CA GLU A 677 22.37 -48.08 -1.37
C GLU A 677 23.05 -46.83 -0.80
N LEU A 678 24.10 -47.01 0.00
CA LEU A 678 24.92 -45.92 0.55
C LEU A 678 25.56 -45.11 -0.59
N GLY A 679 26.17 -45.80 -1.55
CA GLY A 679 26.75 -45.18 -2.74
C GLY A 679 25.73 -44.37 -3.54
N MET A 680 24.49 -44.86 -3.62
CA MET A 680 23.38 -44.16 -4.29
C MET A 680 22.99 -42.87 -3.56
N ALA A 681 22.76 -42.94 -2.24
CA ALA A 681 22.41 -41.77 -1.44
C ALA A 681 23.51 -40.70 -1.48
N ARG A 682 24.78 -41.13 -1.36
CA ARG A 682 25.95 -40.25 -1.46
C ARG A 682 26.08 -39.62 -2.85
N PHE A 683 25.87 -40.40 -3.91
CA PHE A 683 25.89 -39.88 -5.29
C PHE A 683 24.83 -38.79 -5.50
N GLN A 684 23.60 -39.01 -5.04
CA GLN A 684 22.53 -38.01 -5.08
C GLN A 684 22.91 -36.74 -4.31
N ARG A 685 23.45 -36.90 -3.09
CA ARG A 685 23.88 -35.77 -2.26
C ARG A 685 24.97 -34.96 -2.96
N LEU A 686 25.97 -35.62 -3.55
CA LEU A 686 27.06 -34.95 -4.28
C LEU A 686 26.57 -34.16 -5.50
N ILE A 687 25.57 -34.67 -6.24
CA ILE A 687 24.93 -33.91 -7.32
C ILE A 687 24.27 -32.63 -6.79
N LEU A 688 23.53 -32.72 -5.68
CA LEU A 688 22.92 -31.53 -5.07
C LEU A 688 23.97 -30.55 -4.54
N VAL A 689 25.10 -31.06 -4.03
CA VAL A 689 26.24 -30.23 -3.59
C VAL A 689 26.87 -29.50 -4.78
N ASP A 690 27.16 -30.17 -5.90
CA ASP A 690 27.67 -29.52 -7.12
C ASP A 690 26.72 -28.40 -7.59
N ARG A 691 25.42 -28.69 -7.71
CA ARG A 691 24.43 -27.71 -8.14
C ARG A 691 24.31 -26.54 -7.17
N ALA A 692 24.35 -26.79 -5.86
CA ALA A 692 24.36 -25.74 -4.85
C ALA A 692 25.62 -24.88 -4.92
N CYS A 693 26.81 -25.48 -4.98
CA CYS A 693 28.08 -24.76 -5.12
C CYS A 693 28.12 -23.91 -6.39
N ARG A 694 27.55 -24.38 -7.51
CA ARG A 694 27.43 -23.59 -8.75
C ARG A 694 26.46 -22.42 -8.61
N ALA A 695 25.36 -22.58 -7.88
CA ALA A 695 24.43 -21.50 -7.61
C ALA A 695 25.06 -20.43 -6.70
N GLU A 696 25.71 -20.84 -5.61
CA GLU A 696 26.49 -19.95 -4.74
C GLU A 696 27.62 -19.26 -5.50
N ARG A 697 28.32 -19.97 -6.40
CA ARG A 697 29.35 -19.38 -7.26
C ARG A 697 28.77 -18.29 -8.16
N SER A 698 27.60 -18.52 -8.72
CA SER A 698 26.93 -17.53 -9.57
C SER A 698 26.58 -16.28 -8.78
N ALA A 699 26.16 -16.42 -7.52
CA ALA A 699 25.93 -15.31 -6.62
C ALA A 699 27.23 -14.58 -6.23
N ALA A 700 28.30 -15.31 -5.93
CA ALA A 700 29.61 -14.72 -5.65
C ALA A 700 30.13 -13.89 -6.84
N LEU A 701 29.94 -14.38 -8.07
CA LEU A 701 30.27 -13.64 -9.29
C LEU A 701 29.42 -12.38 -9.45
N GLU A 702 28.12 -12.45 -9.18
CA GLU A 702 27.21 -11.29 -9.20
C GLU A 702 27.65 -10.21 -8.20
N PHE A 703 28.17 -10.61 -7.04
CA PHE A 703 28.69 -9.72 -6.00
C PHE A 703 30.19 -9.43 -6.09
N CYS A 704 30.85 -9.75 -7.23
CA CYS A 704 32.27 -9.49 -7.49
C CYS A 704 33.25 -10.15 -6.48
N ASP A 705 32.84 -11.24 -5.84
CA ASP A 705 33.64 -12.03 -4.90
C ASP A 705 34.33 -13.18 -5.65
N HIS A 706 35.32 -12.83 -6.47
CA HIS A 706 36.00 -13.80 -7.36
C HIS A 706 36.75 -14.90 -6.60
N GLU A 707 37.36 -14.56 -5.45
CA GLU A 707 38.05 -15.54 -4.61
C GLU A 707 37.09 -16.61 -4.10
N GLU A 708 35.90 -16.21 -3.61
CA GLU A 708 34.86 -17.14 -3.18
C GLU A 708 34.31 -17.96 -4.35
N ALA A 709 34.13 -17.33 -5.52
CA ALA A 709 33.66 -18.00 -6.73
C ALA A 709 34.62 -19.11 -7.21
N ASP A 710 35.92 -18.90 -7.10
CA ASP A 710 36.94 -19.89 -7.47
C ASP A 710 36.96 -21.05 -6.47
N VAL A 711 36.90 -20.77 -5.16
CA VAL A 711 36.81 -21.83 -4.13
C VAL A 711 35.55 -22.68 -4.30
N LEU A 712 34.41 -22.05 -4.59
CA LEU A 712 33.16 -22.77 -4.83
C LEU A 712 33.21 -23.62 -6.12
N LEU A 713 33.98 -23.21 -7.12
CA LEU A 713 34.22 -24.01 -8.32
C LEU A 713 35.03 -25.27 -7.98
N GLU A 714 36.10 -25.13 -7.19
CA GLU A 714 36.90 -26.26 -6.72
C GLU A 714 36.04 -27.26 -5.91
N GLU A 715 35.16 -26.77 -5.03
CA GLU A 715 34.23 -27.62 -4.26
C GLU A 715 33.24 -28.36 -5.17
N ALA A 716 32.68 -27.66 -6.18
CA ALA A 716 31.79 -28.27 -7.16
C ALA A 716 32.52 -29.36 -7.97
N GLU A 717 33.73 -29.08 -8.45
CA GLU A 717 34.53 -30.03 -9.21
C GLU A 717 34.98 -31.24 -8.37
N ALA A 718 35.28 -31.04 -7.08
CA ALA A 718 35.56 -32.12 -6.15
C ALA A 718 34.33 -33.03 -5.97
N ALA A 719 33.14 -32.44 -5.78
CA ALA A 719 31.89 -33.18 -5.67
C ALA A 719 31.57 -33.99 -6.94
N VAL A 720 31.72 -33.38 -8.12
CA VAL A 720 31.56 -34.07 -9.42
C VAL A 720 32.57 -35.19 -9.59
N SER A 721 33.82 -34.96 -9.23
CA SER A 721 34.89 -35.96 -9.34
C SER A 721 34.62 -37.17 -8.45
N GLU A 722 34.09 -36.95 -7.25
CA GLU A 722 33.68 -38.02 -6.35
C GLU A 722 32.42 -38.76 -6.84
N ALA A 723 31.41 -38.01 -7.30
CA ALA A 723 30.20 -38.60 -7.88
C ALA A 723 30.55 -39.50 -9.08
N ARG A 724 31.50 -39.07 -9.94
CA ARG A 724 31.98 -39.86 -11.08
C ARG A 724 32.66 -41.15 -10.65
N LYS A 725 33.41 -41.15 -9.53
CA LYS A 725 34.01 -42.39 -8.97
C LYS A 725 32.92 -43.36 -8.53
N LEU A 726 31.90 -42.89 -7.80
CA LEU A 726 30.77 -43.73 -7.37
C LEU A 726 29.98 -44.27 -8.56
N GLN A 727 29.77 -43.44 -9.58
CA GLN A 727 29.14 -43.83 -10.83
C GLN A 727 29.87 -44.98 -11.51
N GLN A 728 31.21 -44.94 -11.56
CA GLN A 728 32.03 -46.00 -12.14
C GLN A 728 31.99 -47.30 -11.33
N ILE A 729 31.99 -47.19 -9.99
CA ILE A 729 31.98 -48.36 -9.09
C ILE A 729 30.66 -49.12 -9.17
N TYR A 730 29.52 -48.41 -9.19
CA TYR A 730 28.20 -49.02 -9.05
C TYR A 730 27.35 -49.02 -10.34
N GLY A 731 27.78 -48.29 -11.37
CA GLY A 731 27.11 -48.22 -12.67
C GLY A 731 25.84 -47.35 -12.68
N PHE A 732 25.79 -46.28 -11.86
CA PHE A 732 24.62 -45.39 -11.77
C PHE A 732 24.40 -44.60 -13.07
N LYS A 733 23.13 -44.40 -13.45
CA LYS A 733 22.77 -43.62 -14.65
C LYS A 733 21.98 -42.37 -14.27
N GLU A 734 22.61 -41.21 -14.43
CA GLU A 734 22.07 -39.90 -14.01
C GLU A 734 20.68 -39.59 -14.62
N GLU A 735 20.43 -39.97 -15.87
CA GLU A 735 19.20 -39.62 -16.58
C GLU A 735 18.00 -40.54 -16.30
N GLU A 736 18.26 -41.80 -15.92
CA GLU A 736 17.21 -42.83 -15.71
C GLU A 736 16.81 -42.97 -14.22
N GLU A 737 17.75 -42.83 -13.29
CA GLU A 737 17.53 -43.12 -11.85
C GLU A 737 17.23 -41.87 -11.00
N PHE A 738 17.34 -40.66 -11.56
CA PHE A 738 17.43 -39.41 -10.77
C PHE A 738 16.49 -38.28 -11.22
N THR A 739 15.37 -38.61 -11.85
CA THR A 739 14.36 -37.64 -12.33
C THR A 739 13.79 -36.76 -11.21
N ASN A 740 13.88 -37.21 -9.95
CA ASN A 740 13.29 -36.56 -8.79
C ASN A 740 14.19 -35.48 -8.16
N LEU A 741 15.47 -35.35 -8.58
CA LEU A 741 16.35 -34.32 -8.00
C LEU A 741 16.06 -32.94 -8.59
N PRO A 742 15.98 -31.89 -7.75
CA PRO A 742 15.86 -30.51 -8.21
C PRO A 742 16.97 -30.15 -9.21
N LYS A 743 16.61 -29.51 -10.32
CA LYS A 743 17.57 -29.07 -11.37
C LYS A 743 18.04 -27.64 -11.17
N HIS A 744 17.17 -26.78 -10.64
CA HIS A 744 17.43 -25.36 -10.44
C HIS A 744 17.74 -25.07 -8.97
N PHE A 745 18.79 -24.29 -8.75
CA PHE A 745 19.28 -23.89 -7.44
C PHE A 745 19.55 -22.40 -7.45
N VAL A 746 19.27 -21.76 -6.33
CA VAL A 746 19.55 -20.35 -6.09
C VAL A 746 20.12 -20.23 -4.69
N SER A 747 21.07 -19.32 -4.49
CA SER A 747 21.65 -19.02 -3.17
C SER A 747 20.75 -18.09 -2.36
N ALA A 748 20.72 -18.26 -1.04
CA ALA A 748 20.02 -17.35 -0.13
C ALA A 748 20.48 -15.88 -0.25
N GLU A 749 21.79 -15.66 -0.46
CA GLU A 749 22.37 -14.30 -0.59
C GLU A 749 21.88 -13.59 -1.86
N LEU A 750 21.75 -14.30 -2.97
CA LEU A 750 21.19 -13.75 -4.21
C LEU A 750 19.71 -13.37 -4.03
N VAL A 751 18.90 -14.24 -3.39
CA VAL A 751 17.47 -13.97 -3.12
C VAL A 751 17.28 -12.70 -2.27
N SER A 752 18.17 -12.46 -1.32
CA SER A 752 18.06 -11.34 -0.39
C SER A 752 18.47 -10.00 -1.02
N LYS A 753 19.48 -10.00 -1.90
CA LYS A 753 20.04 -8.78 -2.50
C LYS A 753 19.45 -8.41 -3.86
N MET A 754 18.92 -9.36 -4.62
CA MET A 754 18.26 -9.08 -5.91
C MET A 754 17.00 -8.23 -5.72
N GLN A 755 16.75 -7.30 -6.65
CA GLN A 755 15.60 -6.39 -6.61
C GLN A 755 14.90 -6.30 -7.98
N GLY A 756 13.61 -5.92 -7.94
CA GLY A 756 12.82 -5.58 -9.12
C GLY A 756 12.76 -6.71 -10.16
N LYS A 757 13.01 -6.37 -11.43
CA LYS A 757 12.86 -7.30 -12.56
C LYS A 757 13.81 -8.50 -12.51
N GLN A 758 15.04 -8.31 -12.02
CA GLN A 758 16.02 -9.40 -11.92
C GLN A 758 15.53 -10.51 -10.98
N LEU A 759 14.90 -10.12 -9.85
CA LEU A 759 14.31 -11.07 -8.92
C LEU A 759 13.14 -11.85 -9.54
N VAL A 760 12.30 -11.18 -10.34
CA VAL A 760 11.17 -11.80 -11.06
C VAL A 760 11.67 -12.78 -12.12
N GLU A 761 12.69 -12.40 -12.90
CA GLU A 761 13.32 -13.28 -13.89
C GLU A 761 13.96 -14.51 -13.24
N LEU A 762 14.64 -14.32 -12.11
CA LEU A 762 15.22 -15.41 -11.32
C LEU A 762 14.14 -16.37 -10.81
N ALA A 763 13.03 -15.84 -10.28
CA ALA A 763 11.89 -16.67 -9.85
C ALA A 763 11.27 -17.45 -11.03
N GLY A 764 11.15 -16.81 -12.19
CA GLY A 764 10.68 -17.44 -13.43
C GLY A 764 11.58 -18.55 -13.98
N SER A 765 12.84 -18.63 -13.54
CA SER A 765 13.75 -19.72 -13.93
C SER A 765 13.60 -21.00 -13.11
N ILE A 766 12.91 -20.94 -11.95
CA ILE A 766 12.66 -22.07 -11.07
C ILE A 766 11.27 -22.70 -11.33
N CYS A 767 10.30 -21.88 -11.71
CA CYS A 767 8.97 -22.30 -12.13
C CYS A 767 8.99 -22.93 -13.53
#